data_AF-A0AAP2ZD82-F1
#
_entry.id   AF-A0AAP2ZD82-F1
#
_cell.length_a   1.000
_cell.length_b   1.000
_cell.length_c   1.000
_cell.angle_alpha   90.00
_cell.angle_beta   90.00
_cell.angle_gamma   90.00
#
_symmetry.space_group_name_H-M   'P 1'
#
loop_
_entity.id
_entity.type
_entity.pdbx_description
1 polymer ?
#
loop_
_entity_poly.entity_id
_entity_poly.type
_entity_poly.pdbx_seq_one_letter_code
_entity_poly.pdbx_strand_id
1 'polypeptide(L)'
;MNERSQLVTITLLAVVLVAGAVGLFLIDAGSSQPEPVRFDDTVTMGLTLEDERALPDDVDLPRVQVFYSQYEYVVGYYGIEAFTATRAQDGHEQLFGYPLALYVTDYSATDLELDEDGYPRTDGFGGWVDATDAHFVVDSEARTPAGEATLSFANREDADAFTAEYGGTVVDWETVLERPVTRDDAETARDRVDGQHAEADQLVESMVPLRDRPVSVTVDEGQTIQKAVDDAPDETTVFVPNGTYEERVVIDRPITLAGPGADGGNATIDGGGNGSVITVEHDDVAVVGLEVTGTGDTLTDRDAAIDADEWDANVEQGYGHGDAAVRVINSSGVLVEDVTIETRANGILVRDSPDNVVRNVTVYGSEEWIDGFMGVMTMRSPGVIEESTFYGGRDNVYTHRSDGVVIRNNGMYGGRFGVHIMHASDTLLADNVVREQELAGLMVMTAPQRTAIVDNDVRHTPGGIRTSGSDSYVARNVLAENELGLTTNAETSIYEDNVIVDNEVGVRAAALVPSNRVVGNTFIGNDVHAETAIGSLRFWSYDDRGNYWEGAVGSSEDSVTLERSYTPTDPVDRSLHRVDGTPTLTRAPVRDAIAGLQGTVPGMRGGSIVDQHPLCEPPQPELLEAAGVDPDRYTCEAQT
;
A
#
# COMPACT_ATOMS: atom_id res chain seq x y z
N MET A 1 -63.84 17.40 -6.42
CA MET A 1 -63.65 15.94 -6.27
C MET A 1 -64.16 15.55 -4.90
N ASN A 2 -65.08 14.59 -4.82
CA ASN A 2 -65.82 14.24 -3.60
C ASN A 2 -64.89 13.64 -2.52
N GLU A 3 -65.09 14.00 -1.25
CA GLU A 3 -64.33 13.47 -0.09
C GLU A 3 -64.34 11.94 -0.01
N ARG A 4 -65.41 11.29 -0.50
CA ARG A 4 -65.47 9.82 -0.64
C ARG A 4 -64.48 9.23 -1.64
N SER A 5 -64.11 9.98 -2.67
CA SER A 5 -63.09 9.57 -3.64
C SER A 5 -61.69 9.68 -3.08
N GLN A 6 -61.40 10.71 -2.27
CA GLN A 6 -60.09 10.86 -1.61
C GLN A 6 -59.87 9.78 -0.55
N LEU A 7 -60.89 9.46 0.25
CA LEU A 7 -60.76 8.42 1.27
C LEU A 7 -60.50 7.04 0.63
N VAL A 8 -61.20 6.71 -0.46
CA VAL A 8 -61.02 5.44 -1.18
C VAL A 8 -59.64 5.36 -1.83
N THR A 9 -59.13 6.45 -2.40
CA THR A 9 -57.77 6.47 -2.99
C THR A 9 -56.68 6.35 -1.92
N ILE A 10 -56.85 6.98 -0.75
CA ILE A 10 -55.89 6.88 0.37
C ILE A 10 -55.89 5.46 0.96
N THR A 11 -57.07 4.84 1.13
CA THR A 11 -57.15 3.45 1.60
C THR A 11 -56.60 2.46 0.57
N LEU A 12 -56.80 2.69 -0.74
CA LEU A 12 -56.19 1.85 -1.78
C LEU A 12 -54.67 2.01 -1.84
N LEU A 13 -54.13 3.23 -1.68
CA LEU A 13 -52.67 3.43 -1.61
C LEU A 13 -52.08 2.80 -0.34
N ALA A 14 -52.75 2.90 0.81
CA ALA A 14 -52.32 2.26 2.04
C ALA A 14 -52.36 0.73 1.95
N VAL A 15 -53.38 0.16 1.29
CA VAL A 15 -53.45 -1.30 1.06
C VAL A 15 -52.42 -1.76 0.02
N VAL A 16 -52.07 -0.96 -0.98
CA VAL A 16 -50.98 -1.28 -1.93
C VAL A 16 -49.60 -1.09 -1.28
N LEU A 17 -49.43 -0.13 -0.38
CA LEU A 17 -48.19 0.03 0.41
C LEU A 17 -48.03 -1.08 1.44
N VAL A 18 -49.11 -1.50 2.12
CA VAL A 18 -49.06 -2.63 3.06
C VAL A 18 -48.98 -3.96 2.32
N ALA A 19 -49.65 -4.14 1.18
CA ALA A 19 -49.52 -5.35 0.37
C ALA A 19 -48.19 -5.40 -0.40
N GLY A 20 -47.57 -4.26 -0.71
CA GLY A 20 -46.20 -4.18 -1.24
C GLY A 20 -45.16 -4.44 -0.15
N ALA A 21 -45.37 -3.90 1.06
CA ALA A 21 -44.52 -4.13 2.22
C ALA A 21 -44.73 -5.50 2.88
N VAL A 22 -45.83 -6.21 2.63
CA VAL A 22 -46.06 -7.60 3.09
C VAL A 22 -45.81 -8.60 1.96
N GLY A 23 -46.03 -8.22 0.70
CA GLY A 23 -45.77 -9.04 -0.48
C GLY A 23 -44.30 -9.18 -0.85
N LEU A 24 -43.43 -8.28 -0.35
CA LEU A 24 -41.97 -8.42 -0.43
C LEU A 24 -41.37 -9.28 0.70
N PHE A 25 -42.17 -9.73 1.67
CA PHE A 25 -41.72 -10.57 2.80
C PHE A 25 -42.36 -11.96 2.82
N LEU A 26 -42.95 -12.39 1.71
CA LEU A 26 -43.41 -13.77 1.50
C LEU A 26 -42.66 -14.41 0.34
N ILE A 27 -41.33 -14.33 0.37
CA ILE A 27 -40.50 -15.41 -0.16
C ILE A 27 -40.44 -16.42 0.98
N ASP A 28 -40.83 -17.65 0.65
CA ASP A 28 -40.65 -18.82 1.50
C ASP A 28 -39.16 -18.89 1.90
N ALA A 29 -38.82 -18.39 3.08
CA ALA A 29 -37.52 -18.60 3.71
C ALA A 29 -37.47 -20.07 4.13
N GLY A 30 -37.32 -20.94 3.14
CA GLY A 30 -36.84 -22.30 3.33
C GLY A 30 -35.51 -22.20 4.06
N SER A 31 -35.51 -22.72 5.29
CA SER A 31 -34.42 -22.75 6.24
C SER A 31 -33.25 -23.61 5.78
N SER A 32 -32.46 -23.14 4.82
CA SER A 32 -31.12 -23.65 4.56
C SER A 32 -30.14 -22.51 4.78
N GLN A 33 -29.28 -22.64 5.79
CA GLN A 33 -28.05 -21.84 5.84
C GLN A 33 -27.36 -21.94 4.46
N PRO A 34 -26.84 -20.82 3.92
CA PRO A 34 -26.15 -20.84 2.64
C PRO A 34 -24.97 -21.82 2.70
N GLU A 35 -24.83 -22.69 1.70
CA GLU A 35 -23.73 -23.66 1.65
C GLU A 35 -22.39 -22.94 1.33
N PRO A 36 -21.26 -23.45 1.85
CA PRO A 36 -19.94 -22.93 1.51
C PRO A 36 -19.68 -22.93 -0.01
N VAL A 37 -18.94 -21.93 -0.48
CA VAL A 37 -18.51 -21.84 -1.89
C VAL A 37 -17.07 -22.33 -2.05
N ARG A 38 -16.55 -22.37 -3.29
CA ARG A 38 -15.11 -22.55 -3.48
C ARG A 38 -14.39 -21.32 -2.95
N PHE A 39 -13.27 -21.52 -2.27
CA PHE A 39 -12.58 -20.41 -1.62
C PHE A 39 -12.09 -19.35 -2.63
N ASP A 40 -11.64 -19.77 -3.81
CA ASP A 40 -11.22 -18.87 -4.90
C ASP A 40 -12.37 -18.04 -5.51
N ASP A 41 -13.63 -18.41 -5.23
CA ASP A 41 -14.81 -17.65 -5.64
C ASP A 41 -15.19 -16.58 -4.59
N THR A 42 -14.47 -16.50 -3.46
CA THR A 42 -14.68 -15.49 -2.41
C THR A 42 -13.87 -14.21 -2.69
N VAL A 43 -14.24 -13.12 -2.02
CA VAL A 43 -13.35 -11.96 -1.89
C VAL A 43 -12.36 -12.29 -0.77
N THR A 44 -11.11 -12.60 -1.15
CA THR A 44 -10.09 -13.13 -0.24
C THR A 44 -9.33 -12.03 0.49
N MET A 45 -9.05 -12.26 1.76
CA MET A 45 -8.31 -11.36 2.65
C MET A 45 -7.30 -12.12 3.51
N GLY A 46 -6.33 -11.40 4.06
CA GLY A 46 -5.47 -11.90 5.15
C GLY A 46 -4.11 -12.46 4.72
N LEU A 47 -3.80 -12.53 3.43
CA LEU A 47 -2.53 -13.03 2.89
C LEU A 47 -1.96 -12.06 1.85
N THR A 48 -0.64 -11.84 1.85
CA THR A 48 0.02 -11.06 0.80
C THR A 48 0.17 -11.89 -0.47
N LEU A 49 0.30 -11.25 -1.64
CA LEU A 49 0.53 -11.99 -2.89
C LEU A 49 1.93 -12.63 -2.94
N GLU A 50 2.89 -12.11 -2.19
CA GLU A 50 4.19 -12.77 -2.02
C GLU A 50 4.03 -14.07 -1.23
N ASP A 51 3.39 -14.02 -0.06
CA ASP A 51 3.18 -15.22 0.77
C ASP A 51 2.39 -16.28 0.01
N GLU A 52 1.31 -15.88 -0.68
CA GLU A 52 0.50 -16.79 -1.50
C GLU A 52 1.35 -17.54 -2.54
N ARG A 53 2.34 -16.87 -3.14
CA ARG A 53 3.21 -17.45 -4.17
C ARG A 53 4.41 -18.20 -3.60
N ALA A 54 4.86 -17.85 -2.41
CA ALA A 54 5.98 -18.50 -1.73
C ALA A 54 5.57 -19.81 -1.05
N LEU A 55 4.30 -20.00 -0.73
CA LEU A 55 3.79 -21.21 -0.08
C LEU A 55 3.86 -22.43 -1.01
N PRO A 56 4.35 -23.58 -0.51
CA PRO A 56 4.28 -24.85 -1.23
C PRO A 56 2.83 -25.28 -1.52
N ASP A 57 2.62 -25.97 -2.65
CA ASP A 57 1.30 -26.43 -3.12
C ASP A 57 0.54 -27.33 -2.12
N ASP A 58 1.25 -27.97 -1.18
CA ASP A 58 0.71 -28.89 -0.18
C ASP A 58 0.50 -28.26 1.20
N VAL A 59 0.78 -26.96 1.36
CA VAL A 59 0.39 -26.20 2.56
C VAL A 59 -1.10 -25.81 2.47
N ASP A 60 -1.87 -26.21 3.47
CA ASP A 60 -3.32 -25.95 3.56
C ASP A 60 -3.62 -25.03 4.73
N LEU A 61 -3.52 -23.72 4.49
CA LEU A 61 -3.78 -22.71 5.52
C LEU A 61 -5.22 -22.77 6.06
N PRO A 62 -5.43 -22.45 7.35
CA PRO A 62 -6.77 -22.31 7.91
C PRO A 62 -7.53 -21.23 7.16
N ARG A 63 -8.80 -21.48 6.85
CA ARG A 63 -9.62 -20.56 6.08
C ARG A 63 -10.96 -20.34 6.77
N VAL A 64 -11.51 -19.15 6.59
CA VAL A 64 -12.84 -18.77 7.07
C VAL A 64 -13.67 -18.26 5.90
N GLN A 65 -14.92 -18.72 5.75
CA GLN A 65 -15.91 -18.11 4.86
C GLN A 65 -17.04 -17.50 5.66
N VAL A 66 -17.38 -16.25 5.33
CA VAL A 66 -18.45 -15.51 6.02
C VAL A 66 -19.47 -15.00 5.03
N PHE A 67 -20.73 -15.30 5.31
CA PHE A 67 -21.88 -14.76 4.60
C PHE A 67 -22.49 -13.65 5.43
N TYR A 68 -22.44 -12.42 4.95
CA TYR A 68 -22.87 -11.25 5.71
C TYR A 68 -24.29 -10.81 5.32
N SER A 69 -25.06 -10.29 6.27
CA SER A 69 -26.45 -9.88 6.05
C SER A 69 -26.60 -8.62 5.19
N GLN A 70 -25.57 -7.76 5.12
CA GLN A 70 -25.59 -6.51 4.38
C GLN A 70 -24.53 -6.39 3.28
N TYR A 71 -23.82 -7.48 2.98
CA TYR A 71 -22.80 -7.52 1.93
C TYR A 71 -23.12 -8.66 0.95
N GLU A 72 -23.07 -8.35 -0.35
CA GLU A 72 -23.57 -9.26 -1.39
C GLU A 72 -22.58 -10.37 -1.77
N TYR A 73 -21.30 -10.20 -1.43
CA TYR A 73 -20.23 -11.15 -1.74
C TYR A 73 -19.86 -11.99 -0.51
N VAL A 74 -19.41 -13.22 -0.75
CA VAL A 74 -18.83 -14.07 0.31
C VAL A 74 -17.41 -13.58 0.58
N VAL A 75 -17.07 -13.34 1.84
CA VAL A 75 -15.71 -12.93 2.24
C VAL A 75 -14.95 -14.14 2.74
N GLY A 76 -13.76 -14.37 2.18
CA GLY A 76 -12.84 -15.43 2.56
C GLY A 76 -11.65 -14.85 3.31
N TYR A 77 -11.27 -15.44 4.44
CA TYR A 77 -10.08 -15.05 5.20
C TYR A 77 -9.09 -16.22 5.24
N TYR A 78 -7.83 -15.96 4.92
CA TYR A 78 -6.72 -16.83 5.26
C TYR A 78 -6.34 -16.58 6.72
N GLY A 79 -6.55 -17.59 7.57
CA GLY A 79 -6.41 -17.54 9.02
C GLY A 79 -7.71 -17.14 9.74
N ILE A 80 -7.96 -17.77 10.89
CA ILE A 80 -9.06 -17.39 11.79
C ILE A 80 -8.77 -16.03 12.42
N GLU A 81 -7.50 -15.75 12.66
CA GLU A 81 -6.93 -14.52 13.21
C GLU A 81 -7.26 -13.31 12.31
N ALA A 82 -7.15 -13.47 10.99
CA ALA A 82 -7.49 -12.41 10.04
C ALA A 82 -8.98 -12.06 10.12
N PHE A 83 -9.84 -13.07 10.26
CA PHE A 83 -11.28 -12.85 10.45
C PHE A 83 -11.58 -12.17 11.79
N THR A 84 -11.03 -12.67 12.90
CA THR A 84 -11.30 -12.14 14.24
C THR A 84 -10.78 -10.71 14.40
N ALA A 85 -9.60 -10.39 13.84
CA ALA A 85 -9.07 -9.04 13.79
C ALA A 85 -9.97 -8.10 12.98
N THR A 86 -10.39 -8.50 11.77
CA THR A 86 -11.26 -7.67 10.92
C THR A 86 -12.62 -7.44 11.59
N ARG A 87 -13.21 -8.50 12.18
CA ARG A 87 -14.50 -8.42 12.89
C ARG A 87 -14.45 -7.46 14.09
N ALA A 88 -13.31 -7.39 14.77
CA ALA A 88 -13.14 -6.56 15.96
C ALA A 88 -13.03 -5.06 15.65
N GLN A 89 -12.88 -4.68 14.38
CA GLN A 89 -12.82 -3.27 13.98
C GLN A 89 -14.15 -2.54 14.23
N ASP A 90 -14.07 -1.33 14.78
CA ASP A 90 -15.27 -0.50 14.96
C ASP A 90 -15.93 -0.19 13.62
N GLY A 91 -17.26 -0.22 13.59
CA GLY A 91 -18.04 -0.02 12.37
C GLY A 91 -18.17 -1.25 11.48
N HIS A 92 -17.47 -2.37 11.76
CA HIS A 92 -17.58 -3.60 10.96
C HIS A 92 -19.03 -4.09 10.81
N GLU A 93 -19.78 -4.16 11.91
CA GLU A 93 -21.20 -4.55 11.87
C GLU A 93 -22.08 -3.52 11.12
N GLN A 94 -21.70 -2.24 11.10
CA GLN A 94 -22.43 -1.22 10.34
C GLN A 94 -22.24 -1.42 8.82
N LEU A 95 -21.05 -1.86 8.41
CA LEU A 95 -20.65 -2.06 7.02
C LEU A 95 -21.15 -3.40 6.46
N PHE A 96 -20.95 -4.48 7.21
CA PHE A 96 -21.25 -5.84 6.78
C PHE A 96 -22.56 -6.40 7.37
N GLY A 97 -23.09 -5.81 8.44
CA GLY A 97 -24.16 -6.41 9.23
C GLY A 97 -23.67 -7.60 10.06
N TYR A 98 -24.61 -8.43 10.51
CA TYR A 98 -24.30 -9.67 11.24
C TYR A 98 -24.03 -10.84 10.28
N PRO A 99 -23.22 -11.83 10.68
CA PRO A 99 -22.99 -13.04 9.90
C PRO A 99 -24.26 -13.92 9.85
N LEU A 100 -24.62 -14.38 8.65
CA LEU A 100 -25.70 -15.31 8.37
C LEU A 100 -25.25 -16.78 8.46
N ALA A 101 -24.01 -17.04 8.05
CA ALA A 101 -23.32 -18.32 8.18
C ALA A 101 -21.81 -18.07 8.24
N LEU A 102 -21.10 -18.91 8.99
CA LEU A 102 -19.66 -18.81 9.19
C LEU A 102 -19.06 -20.22 9.18
N TYR A 103 -18.20 -20.47 8.22
CA TYR A 103 -17.56 -21.76 8.03
C TYR A 103 -16.06 -21.64 8.20
N VAL A 104 -15.46 -22.64 8.82
CA VAL A 104 -14.00 -22.77 9.00
C VAL A 104 -13.51 -24.08 8.39
N THR A 105 -12.23 -24.13 7.99
CA THR A 105 -11.59 -25.36 7.51
C THR A 105 -11.78 -26.49 8.53
N ASP A 106 -12.16 -27.69 8.07
CA ASP A 106 -12.21 -28.88 8.93
C ASP A 106 -10.98 -29.76 8.72
N TYR A 107 -10.09 -29.80 9.72
CA TYR A 107 -8.91 -30.67 9.72
C TYR A 107 -9.16 -32.08 10.29
N SER A 108 -10.38 -32.40 10.75
CA SER A 108 -10.68 -33.75 11.28
C SER A 108 -10.69 -34.84 10.22
N ALA A 109 -10.92 -34.49 8.95
CA ALA A 109 -11.06 -35.46 7.86
C ALA A 109 -9.80 -35.61 6.99
N THR A 110 -8.67 -35.07 7.44
CA THR A 110 -7.41 -35.01 6.68
C THR A 110 -6.25 -35.62 7.47
N ASP A 111 -5.25 -36.14 6.77
CA ASP A 111 -3.96 -36.45 7.38
C ASP A 111 -3.18 -35.13 7.57
N LEU A 112 -3.42 -34.45 8.70
CA LEU A 112 -2.80 -33.17 9.06
C LEU A 112 -1.44 -33.39 9.73
N GLU A 113 -0.39 -32.82 9.15
CA GLU A 113 0.95 -32.70 9.74
C GLU A 113 1.41 -31.24 9.70
N LEU A 114 2.39 -30.87 10.54
CA LEU A 114 3.08 -29.59 10.41
C LEU A 114 4.43 -29.79 9.73
N ASP A 115 4.80 -28.88 8.84
CA ASP A 115 6.15 -28.85 8.26
C ASP A 115 7.19 -28.21 9.17
N GLU A 116 8.40 -28.02 8.66
CA GLU A 116 9.51 -27.48 9.45
C GLU A 116 9.31 -26.03 9.93
N ASP A 117 8.48 -25.27 9.23
CA ASP A 117 8.10 -23.90 9.58
C ASP A 117 6.81 -23.85 10.43
N GLY A 118 6.21 -25.01 10.71
CA GLY A 118 4.97 -25.15 11.46
C GLY A 118 3.72 -24.94 10.62
N TYR A 119 3.82 -24.93 9.28
CA TYR A 119 2.66 -24.77 8.40
C TYR A 119 1.87 -26.07 8.28
N PRO A 120 0.53 -26.02 8.35
CA PRO A 120 -0.31 -27.20 8.21
C PRO A 120 -0.23 -27.75 6.78
N ARG A 121 0.06 -29.04 6.66
CA ARG A 121 0.03 -29.80 5.40
C ARG A 121 -1.03 -30.88 5.47
N THR A 122 -1.78 -31.04 4.38
CA THR A 122 -2.84 -32.04 4.26
C THR A 122 -2.73 -32.76 2.92
N ASP A 123 -3.25 -33.99 2.86
CA ASP A 123 -3.34 -34.77 1.62
C ASP A 123 -4.47 -34.30 0.69
N GLY A 124 -5.27 -33.33 1.16
CA GLY A 124 -6.32 -32.64 0.41
C GLY A 124 -7.21 -31.81 1.33
N PHE A 125 -8.15 -31.07 0.74
CA PHE A 125 -9.06 -30.22 1.51
C PHE A 125 -10.11 -31.05 2.27
N GLY A 126 -10.06 -30.98 3.61
CA GLY A 126 -10.94 -31.74 4.53
C GLY A 126 -12.41 -31.33 4.53
N GLY A 127 -12.71 -30.14 4.02
CA GLY A 127 -14.06 -29.59 3.95
C GLY A 127 -14.27 -28.41 4.90
N TRP A 128 -15.54 -28.10 5.12
CA TRP A 128 -15.98 -26.97 5.94
C TRP A 128 -16.82 -27.47 7.11
N VAL A 129 -16.64 -26.86 8.27
CA VAL A 129 -17.51 -27.03 9.44
C VAL A 129 -18.07 -25.67 9.87
N ASP A 130 -19.31 -25.63 10.38
CA ASP A 130 -19.86 -24.41 10.98
C ASP A 130 -19.01 -24.07 12.22
N ALA A 131 -18.53 -22.83 12.32
CA ALA A 131 -17.61 -22.46 13.39
C ALA A 131 -18.20 -22.66 14.79
N THR A 132 -19.52 -22.56 14.93
CA THR A 132 -20.18 -22.77 16.23
C THR A 132 -20.21 -24.23 16.66
N ASP A 133 -20.05 -25.16 15.72
CA ASP A 133 -20.00 -26.60 15.95
C ASP A 133 -18.55 -27.14 16.03
N ALA A 134 -17.55 -26.32 15.71
CA ALA A 134 -16.15 -26.72 15.63
C ALA A 134 -15.42 -26.66 17.00
N HIS A 135 -14.29 -27.36 17.06
CA HIS A 135 -13.32 -27.31 18.14
C HIS A 135 -12.02 -26.68 17.64
N PHE A 136 -11.47 -25.74 18.41
CA PHE A 136 -10.33 -24.94 17.96
C PHE A 136 -9.11 -25.24 18.81
N VAL A 137 -7.97 -25.48 18.16
CA VAL A 137 -6.67 -25.58 18.82
C VAL A 137 -5.96 -24.24 18.70
N VAL A 138 -5.61 -23.66 19.85
CA VAL A 138 -4.85 -22.41 19.98
C VAL A 138 -3.55 -22.66 20.75
N ASP A 139 -2.58 -21.74 20.64
CA ASP A 139 -1.29 -21.79 21.36
C ASP A 139 -0.47 -23.06 21.07
N SER A 140 -0.63 -23.65 19.87
CA SER A 140 0.12 -24.83 19.39
C SER A 140 1.35 -24.39 18.59
N GLU A 141 2.11 -25.37 18.07
CA GLU A 141 3.23 -25.11 17.15
C GLU A 141 2.77 -24.67 15.75
N ALA A 142 1.47 -24.70 15.44
CA ALA A 142 0.94 -24.36 14.12
C ALA A 142 1.12 -22.87 13.78
N ARG A 143 1.48 -22.59 12.53
CA ARG A 143 1.72 -21.25 12.01
C ARG A 143 1.06 -21.01 10.66
N THR A 144 0.93 -19.74 10.32
CA THR A 144 0.69 -19.20 8.98
C THR A 144 1.75 -18.12 8.71
N PRO A 145 1.88 -17.60 7.48
CA PRO A 145 2.75 -16.45 7.22
C PRO A 145 2.44 -15.22 8.11
N ALA A 146 1.20 -15.10 8.59
CA ALA A 146 0.78 -14.03 9.50
C ALA A 146 1.11 -14.28 10.98
N GLY A 147 1.67 -15.44 11.34
CA GLY A 147 2.06 -15.77 12.72
C GLY A 147 1.45 -17.08 13.24
N GLU A 148 1.18 -17.15 14.55
CA GLU A 148 0.55 -18.32 15.19
C GLU A 148 -0.82 -18.61 14.57
N ALA A 149 -1.15 -19.89 14.39
CA ALA A 149 -2.36 -20.34 13.70
C ALA A 149 -3.32 -21.08 14.63
N THR A 150 -4.58 -20.67 14.60
CA THR A 150 -5.70 -21.42 15.16
C THR A 150 -6.18 -22.45 14.14
N LEU A 151 -6.17 -23.73 14.52
CA LEU A 151 -6.70 -24.82 13.69
C LEU A 151 -8.07 -25.26 14.17
N SER A 152 -8.97 -25.62 13.25
CA SER A 152 -10.34 -26.02 13.53
C SER A 152 -10.64 -27.47 13.13
N PHE A 153 -11.40 -28.16 13.99
CA PHE A 153 -11.71 -29.58 13.88
C PHE A 153 -13.20 -29.79 14.13
N ALA A 154 -13.90 -30.52 13.25
CA ALA A 154 -15.28 -30.93 13.50
C ALA A 154 -15.40 -31.95 14.64
N ASN A 155 -14.34 -32.72 14.91
CA ASN A 155 -14.31 -33.74 15.94
C ASN A 155 -13.25 -33.43 17.00
N ARG A 156 -13.69 -33.39 18.26
CA ARG A 156 -12.85 -33.09 19.41
C ARG A 156 -11.73 -34.11 19.61
N GLU A 157 -11.95 -35.38 19.31
CA GLU A 157 -10.92 -36.42 19.49
C GLU A 157 -9.70 -36.15 18.60
N ASP A 158 -9.91 -35.58 17.41
CA ASP A 158 -8.83 -35.23 16.48
C ASP A 158 -8.10 -33.96 16.93
N ALA A 159 -8.82 -32.96 17.46
CA ALA A 159 -8.21 -31.80 18.10
C ALA A 159 -7.34 -32.20 19.32
N ASP A 160 -7.85 -33.08 20.18
CA ASP A 160 -7.10 -33.58 21.34
C ASP A 160 -5.87 -34.38 20.89
N ALA A 161 -5.97 -35.16 19.81
CA ALA A 161 -4.83 -35.87 19.22
C ALA A 161 -3.76 -34.91 18.68
N PHE A 162 -4.17 -33.88 17.93
CA PHE A 162 -3.27 -32.84 17.44
C PHE A 162 -2.55 -32.14 18.61
N THR A 163 -3.27 -31.75 19.67
CA THR A 163 -2.62 -31.10 20.84
C THR A 163 -1.65 -32.00 21.60
N ALA A 164 -1.86 -33.32 21.57
CA ALA A 164 -0.95 -34.26 22.18
C ALA A 164 0.39 -34.36 21.43
N GLU A 165 0.40 -34.05 20.13
CA GLU A 165 1.57 -34.09 19.26
C GLU A 165 2.27 -32.72 19.17
N TYR A 166 1.52 -31.66 18.87
CA TYR A 166 2.03 -30.32 18.55
C TYR A 166 1.73 -29.27 19.63
N GLY A 167 1.27 -29.68 20.81
CA GLY A 167 0.94 -28.78 21.92
C GLY A 167 -0.33 -27.95 21.70
N GLY A 168 -0.51 -26.94 22.55
CA GLY A 168 -1.68 -26.05 22.52
C GLY A 168 -2.84 -26.47 23.42
N THR A 169 -3.98 -25.80 23.25
CA THR A 169 -5.19 -25.96 24.05
C THR A 169 -6.43 -25.99 23.16
N VAL A 170 -7.34 -26.94 23.42
CA VAL A 170 -8.65 -26.99 22.75
C VAL A 170 -9.64 -26.02 23.41
N VAL A 171 -10.19 -25.11 22.63
CA VAL A 171 -11.17 -24.09 23.04
C VAL A 171 -12.42 -24.12 22.15
N ASP A 172 -13.49 -23.46 22.58
CA ASP A 172 -14.72 -23.27 21.80
C ASP A 172 -14.70 -21.94 21.02
N TRP A 173 -15.68 -21.76 20.13
CA TRP A 173 -15.77 -20.58 19.28
C TRP A 173 -15.93 -19.26 20.04
N GLU A 174 -16.69 -19.25 21.14
CA GLU A 174 -16.85 -18.05 21.98
C GLU A 174 -15.51 -17.64 22.57
N THR A 175 -14.73 -18.61 23.06
CA THR A 175 -13.37 -18.37 23.56
C THR A 175 -12.45 -17.84 22.46
N VAL A 176 -12.52 -18.36 21.22
CA VAL A 176 -11.74 -17.82 20.09
C VAL A 176 -12.05 -16.35 19.83
N LEU A 177 -13.34 -15.96 19.87
CA LEU A 177 -13.75 -14.57 19.65
C LEU A 177 -13.36 -13.61 20.77
N GLU A 178 -13.21 -14.11 22.00
CA GLU A 178 -12.80 -13.32 23.18
C GLU A 178 -11.28 -13.20 23.33
N ARG A 179 -10.51 -14.04 22.62
CA ARG A 179 -9.05 -13.99 22.69
C ARG A 179 -8.51 -12.72 22.02
N PRO A 180 -7.53 -12.06 22.66
CA PRO A 180 -6.86 -10.92 22.03
C PRO A 180 -6.12 -11.41 20.79
N VAL A 181 -6.40 -10.78 19.66
CA VAL A 181 -5.65 -11.00 18.42
C VAL A 181 -4.60 -9.91 18.36
N THR A 182 -3.34 -10.26 18.62
CA THR A 182 -2.21 -9.39 18.29
C THR A 182 -1.91 -9.56 16.81
N ARG A 183 -2.43 -8.66 15.97
CA ARG A 183 -2.05 -8.51 14.57
C ARG A 183 -1.56 -7.08 14.36
N ASP A 184 -0.47 -6.94 13.63
CA ASP A 184 -0.05 -5.63 13.15
C ASP A 184 -1.01 -5.15 12.05
N ASP A 185 -1.76 -4.08 12.31
CA ASP A 185 -2.76 -3.51 11.40
C ASP A 185 -2.32 -2.12 10.88
N ALA A 186 -3.24 -1.36 10.28
CA ALA A 186 -2.95 -0.01 9.81
C ALA A 186 -2.59 0.99 10.93
N GLU A 187 -3.04 0.76 12.18
CA GLU A 187 -2.59 1.56 13.32
C GLU A 187 -1.12 1.24 13.65
N THR A 188 -0.71 -0.02 13.51
CA THR A 188 0.72 -0.36 13.61
C THR A 188 1.54 0.35 12.53
N ALA A 189 1.07 0.41 11.28
CA ALA A 189 1.77 1.15 10.22
C ALA A 189 1.87 2.65 10.55
N ARG A 190 0.81 3.24 11.11
CA ARG A 190 0.79 4.63 11.60
C ARG A 190 1.79 4.87 12.73
N ASP A 191 1.77 4.03 13.76
CA ASP A 191 2.59 4.19 14.97
C ASP A 191 4.08 3.95 14.70
N ARG A 192 4.42 3.20 13.65
CA ARG A 192 5.80 2.90 13.26
C ARG A 192 6.48 4.00 12.45
N VAL A 193 5.76 4.99 11.89
CA VAL A 193 6.34 6.02 11.01
C VAL A 193 7.54 6.72 11.64
N ASP A 194 7.40 7.23 12.86
CA ASP A 194 8.49 7.89 13.60
C ASP A 194 9.66 6.93 13.89
N GLY A 195 9.34 5.66 14.17
CA GLY A 195 10.31 4.60 14.38
C GLY A 195 11.13 4.30 13.13
N GLN A 196 10.47 4.15 11.98
CA GLN A 196 11.09 3.92 10.68
C GLN A 196 11.99 5.09 10.27
N HIS A 197 11.57 6.34 10.51
CA HIS A 197 12.45 7.49 10.32
C HIS A 197 13.70 7.42 11.22
N ALA A 198 13.53 7.10 12.51
CA ALA A 198 14.64 7.00 13.45
C ALA A 198 15.59 5.83 13.13
N GLU A 199 15.07 4.71 12.62
CA GLU A 199 15.86 3.56 12.16
C GLU A 199 16.63 3.91 10.88
N ALA A 200 15.99 4.60 9.93
CA ALA A 200 16.66 5.12 8.73
C ALA A 200 17.80 6.10 9.09
N ASP A 201 17.55 7.06 9.99
CA ASP A 201 18.57 7.99 10.47
C ASP A 201 19.76 7.25 11.12
N GLN A 202 19.49 6.20 11.89
CA GLN A 202 20.53 5.37 12.50
C GLN A 202 21.34 4.61 11.46
N LEU A 203 20.70 4.04 10.43
CA LEU A 203 21.39 3.36 9.35
C LEU A 203 22.28 4.34 8.58
N VAL A 204 21.77 5.53 8.24
CA VAL A 204 22.54 6.58 7.55
C VAL A 204 23.75 7.02 8.38
N GLU A 205 23.57 7.29 9.68
CA GLU A 205 24.67 7.67 10.57
C GLU A 205 25.70 6.54 10.71
N SER A 206 25.27 5.28 10.65
CA SER A 206 26.17 4.13 10.69
C SER A 206 27.12 4.05 9.47
N MET A 207 26.78 4.70 8.36
CA MET A 207 27.61 4.75 7.14
C MET A 207 28.67 5.85 7.15
N VAL A 208 28.59 6.83 8.06
CA VAL A 208 29.56 7.94 8.16
C VAL A 208 31.02 7.46 8.27
N PRO A 209 31.35 6.41 9.06
CA PRO A 209 32.70 5.88 9.12
C PRO A 209 33.24 5.37 7.78
N LEU A 210 32.38 4.88 6.87
CA LEU A 210 32.80 4.43 5.54
C LEU A 210 33.28 5.63 4.71
N ARG A 211 32.50 6.70 4.69
CA ARG A 211 32.87 7.95 3.98
C ARG A 211 34.15 8.57 4.53
N ASP A 212 34.33 8.57 5.84
CA ASP A 212 35.40 9.29 6.52
C ASP A 212 36.72 8.48 6.61
N ARG A 213 36.81 7.33 5.92
CA ARG A 213 38.03 6.52 5.85
C ARG A 213 39.24 7.34 5.35
N PRO A 214 40.44 7.10 5.90
CA PRO A 214 41.62 7.85 5.51
C PRO A 214 42.05 7.50 4.07
N VAL A 215 42.41 8.52 3.29
CA VAL A 215 42.99 8.34 1.95
C VAL A 215 44.34 7.63 2.06
N SER A 216 44.43 6.45 1.43
CA SER A 216 45.65 5.63 1.38
C SER A 216 46.28 5.64 -0.02
N VAL A 217 45.45 5.74 -1.05
CA VAL A 217 45.85 5.74 -2.47
C VAL A 217 45.16 6.90 -3.17
N THR A 218 45.90 7.61 -4.01
CA THR A 218 45.36 8.59 -4.96
C THR A 218 45.70 8.13 -6.36
N VAL A 219 44.72 8.14 -7.28
CA VAL A 219 44.94 7.72 -8.67
C VAL A 219 45.90 8.69 -9.35
N ASP A 220 47.08 8.20 -9.75
CA ASP A 220 48.09 9.00 -10.46
C ASP A 220 47.72 9.23 -11.94
N GLU A 221 48.32 10.25 -12.56
CA GLU A 221 48.13 10.53 -13.99
C GLU A 221 48.53 9.30 -14.84
N GLY A 222 47.58 8.78 -15.63
CA GLY A 222 47.77 7.61 -16.48
C GLY A 222 47.68 6.26 -15.77
N GLN A 223 47.39 6.24 -14.46
CA GLN A 223 46.99 5.04 -13.72
C GLN A 223 45.49 4.81 -13.88
N THR A 224 45.07 3.54 -13.91
CA THR A 224 43.64 3.16 -13.85
C THR A 224 43.15 3.20 -12.40
N ILE A 225 41.87 3.56 -12.21
CA ILE A 225 41.19 3.46 -10.92
C ILE A 225 41.25 2.02 -10.40
N GLN A 226 41.03 1.02 -11.28
CA GLN A 226 41.12 -0.38 -10.85
C GLN A 226 42.48 -0.71 -10.22
N LYS A 227 43.59 -0.19 -10.78
CA LYS A 227 44.92 -0.43 -10.21
C LYS A 227 45.06 0.18 -8.82
N ALA A 228 44.46 1.35 -8.59
CA ALA A 228 44.46 2.00 -7.28
C ALA A 228 43.59 1.23 -6.27
N VAL A 229 42.44 0.70 -6.69
CA VAL A 229 41.59 -0.22 -5.91
C VAL A 229 42.36 -1.48 -5.51
N ASP A 230 43.05 -2.12 -6.47
CA ASP A 230 43.82 -3.33 -6.23
C ASP A 230 44.96 -3.13 -5.21
N ASP A 231 45.54 -1.93 -5.17
CA ASP A 231 46.67 -1.56 -4.30
C ASP A 231 46.25 -0.98 -2.94
N ALA A 232 44.98 -0.58 -2.78
CA ALA A 232 44.48 0.01 -1.56
C ALA A 232 44.39 -1.02 -0.43
N PRO A 233 44.88 -0.69 0.78
CA PRO A 233 44.58 -1.47 1.98
C PRO A 233 43.08 -1.45 2.30
N ASP A 234 42.60 -2.53 2.92
CA ASP A 234 41.24 -2.61 3.45
C ASP A 234 40.95 -1.45 4.42
N GLU A 235 39.69 -1.04 4.48
CA GLU A 235 39.19 0.04 5.35
C GLU A 235 39.85 1.41 5.11
N THR A 236 40.26 1.67 3.86
CA THR A 236 40.83 2.96 3.46
C THR A 236 40.15 3.53 2.22
N THR A 237 40.53 4.75 1.85
CA THR A 237 39.96 5.47 0.71
C THR A 237 40.92 5.50 -0.48
N VAL A 238 40.40 5.14 -1.66
CA VAL A 238 40.96 5.44 -2.98
C VAL A 238 40.38 6.77 -3.45
N PHE A 239 41.22 7.80 -3.53
CA PHE A 239 40.83 9.10 -4.04
C PHE A 239 41.05 9.18 -5.55
N VAL A 240 40.00 9.51 -6.30
CA VAL A 240 40.00 9.73 -7.75
C VAL A 240 40.03 11.23 -8.02
N PRO A 241 41.15 11.79 -8.51
CA PRO A 241 41.22 13.21 -8.86
C PRO A 241 40.31 13.60 -10.02
N ASN A 242 40.19 14.91 -10.25
CA ASN A 242 39.49 15.45 -11.40
C ASN A 242 40.01 14.87 -12.72
N GLY A 243 39.10 14.40 -13.58
CA GLY A 243 39.44 13.77 -14.85
C GLY A 243 38.31 12.90 -15.40
N THR A 244 38.52 12.36 -16.59
CA THR A 244 37.66 11.34 -17.20
C THR A 244 38.45 10.05 -17.31
N TYR A 245 37.89 8.98 -16.76
CA TYR A 245 38.48 7.66 -16.66
C TYR A 245 37.62 6.68 -17.47
N GLU A 246 38.11 6.31 -18.65
CA GLU A 246 37.45 5.32 -19.51
C GLU A 246 37.75 3.90 -19.01
N GLU A 247 37.00 3.45 -18.01
CA GLU A 247 37.19 2.14 -17.40
C GLU A 247 35.93 1.64 -16.70
N ARG A 248 35.98 0.37 -16.27
CA ARG A 248 34.98 -0.25 -15.40
C ARG A 248 35.71 -0.77 -14.18
N VAL A 249 35.13 -0.50 -13.01
CA VAL A 249 35.78 -0.73 -11.72
C VAL A 249 35.02 -1.81 -10.96
N VAL A 250 35.74 -2.79 -10.44
CA VAL A 250 35.22 -3.81 -9.52
C VAL A 250 35.85 -3.56 -8.15
N ILE A 251 35.00 -3.41 -7.14
CA ILE A 251 35.38 -3.22 -5.75
C ILE A 251 35.07 -4.53 -5.02
N ASP A 252 36.11 -5.32 -4.75
CA ASP A 252 36.06 -6.66 -4.15
C ASP A 252 36.53 -6.69 -2.69
N ARG A 253 36.61 -5.53 -2.05
CA ARG A 253 37.18 -5.31 -0.71
C ARG A 253 36.57 -4.08 -0.03
N PRO A 254 36.63 -3.97 1.30
CA PRO A 254 35.90 -2.94 2.05
C PRO A 254 36.64 -1.60 2.01
N ILE A 255 36.57 -0.90 0.88
CA ILE A 255 37.20 0.41 0.67
C ILE A 255 36.16 1.48 0.33
N THR A 256 36.61 2.72 0.36
CA THR A 256 35.85 3.86 -0.15
C THR A 256 36.46 4.32 -1.45
N LEU A 257 35.67 4.37 -2.53
CA LEU A 257 36.02 5.00 -3.78
C LEU A 257 35.45 6.42 -3.77
N ALA A 258 36.32 7.42 -3.60
CA ALA A 258 35.92 8.81 -3.42
C ALA A 258 36.43 9.71 -4.55
N GLY A 259 35.54 10.50 -5.14
CA GLY A 259 35.87 11.62 -6.00
C GLY A 259 35.97 12.95 -5.24
N PRO A 260 36.14 14.06 -5.97
CA PRO A 260 36.27 15.39 -5.40
C PRO A 260 34.93 15.98 -4.91
N GLY A 261 33.79 15.36 -5.25
CA GLY A 261 32.44 15.85 -4.95
C GLY A 261 32.05 17.08 -5.78
N ALA A 262 30.79 17.49 -5.69
CA ALA A 262 30.20 18.54 -6.53
C ALA A 262 30.95 19.90 -6.45
N ASP A 263 31.55 20.23 -5.30
CA ASP A 263 32.27 21.48 -5.07
C ASP A 263 33.77 21.42 -5.43
N GLY A 264 34.33 20.21 -5.58
CA GLY A 264 35.77 19.99 -5.79
C GLY A 264 36.18 19.81 -7.26
N GLY A 265 35.21 19.75 -8.17
CA GLY A 265 35.39 19.49 -9.60
C GLY A 265 34.65 18.22 -10.04
N ASN A 266 35.10 17.58 -11.11
CA ASN A 266 34.46 16.40 -11.64
C ASN A 266 35.47 15.25 -11.90
N ALA A 267 35.20 14.08 -11.31
CA ALA A 267 35.85 12.82 -11.60
C ALA A 267 34.83 11.87 -12.23
N THR A 268 34.87 11.79 -13.56
CA THR A 268 33.93 11.00 -14.36
C THR A 268 34.51 9.62 -14.63
N ILE A 269 33.79 8.56 -14.27
CA ILE A 269 34.07 7.18 -14.70
C ILE A 269 33.13 6.87 -15.88
N ASP A 270 33.71 6.66 -17.06
CA ASP A 270 32.98 6.35 -18.30
C ASP A 270 33.15 4.86 -18.63
N GLY A 271 32.06 4.09 -18.54
CA GLY A 271 32.04 2.66 -18.83
C GLY A 271 32.15 2.31 -20.33
N GLY A 272 32.16 3.29 -21.23
CA GLY A 272 32.33 3.10 -22.67
C GLY A 272 31.10 2.50 -23.39
N GLY A 273 29.93 2.51 -22.75
CA GLY A 273 28.67 1.99 -23.27
C GLY A 273 28.57 0.47 -23.23
N ASN A 274 29.29 -0.20 -22.32
CA ASN A 274 29.29 -1.67 -22.27
C ASN A 274 29.38 -2.21 -20.84
N GLY A 275 28.34 -2.88 -20.37
CA GLY A 275 28.30 -3.46 -19.03
C GLY A 275 28.00 -2.42 -17.95
N SER A 276 28.10 -2.86 -16.69
CA SER A 276 28.04 -1.96 -15.53
C SER A 276 29.36 -1.23 -15.30
N VAL A 277 29.31 -0.01 -14.77
CA VAL A 277 30.48 0.87 -14.66
C VAL A 277 31.26 0.62 -13.37
N ILE A 278 30.58 0.72 -12.21
CA ILE A 278 31.12 0.36 -10.90
C ILE A 278 30.36 -0.88 -10.41
N THR A 279 31.07 -1.96 -10.11
CA THR A 279 30.50 -3.17 -9.49
C THR A 279 31.07 -3.34 -8.09
N VAL A 280 30.20 -3.46 -7.10
CA VAL A 280 30.52 -3.72 -5.70
C VAL A 280 30.17 -5.17 -5.38
N GLU A 281 31.17 -5.91 -4.91
CA GLU A 281 31.08 -7.35 -4.59
C GLU A 281 31.61 -7.65 -3.17
N HIS A 282 31.62 -6.63 -2.31
CA HIS A 282 32.06 -6.74 -0.92
C HIS A 282 31.24 -5.81 -0.02
N ASP A 283 31.01 -6.26 1.21
CA ASP A 283 30.37 -5.48 2.26
C ASP A 283 31.18 -4.23 2.65
N ASP A 284 30.53 -3.27 3.31
CA ASP A 284 31.16 -2.08 3.89
C ASP A 284 31.97 -1.25 2.87
N VAL A 285 31.39 -1.03 1.69
CA VAL A 285 31.97 -0.22 0.60
C VAL A 285 31.26 1.13 0.52
N ALA A 286 32.00 2.19 0.19
CA ALA A 286 31.39 3.48 -0.13
C ALA A 286 31.84 3.98 -1.51
N VAL A 287 30.89 4.51 -2.28
CA VAL A 287 31.09 5.18 -3.57
C VAL A 287 30.61 6.62 -3.41
N VAL A 288 31.54 7.58 -3.40
CA VAL A 288 31.25 8.95 -2.94
C VAL A 288 31.76 9.99 -3.92
N GLY A 289 30.93 10.98 -4.28
CA GLY A 289 31.41 12.21 -4.91
C GLY A 289 31.93 12.05 -6.35
N LEU A 290 31.37 11.13 -7.13
CA LEU A 290 31.78 10.78 -8.48
C LEU A 290 30.70 11.13 -9.51
N GLU A 291 31.12 11.27 -10.76
CA GLU A 291 30.21 11.22 -11.91
C GLU A 291 30.37 9.88 -12.63
N VAL A 292 29.27 9.26 -13.02
CA VAL A 292 29.27 7.97 -13.70
C VAL A 292 28.44 8.05 -14.99
N THR A 293 29.06 7.65 -16.09
CA THR A 293 28.43 7.64 -17.42
C THR A 293 28.86 6.41 -18.22
N GLY A 294 28.33 6.26 -19.42
CA GLY A 294 28.73 5.18 -20.33
C GLY A 294 28.32 3.79 -19.84
N THR A 295 27.21 3.69 -19.09
CA THR A 295 26.57 2.40 -18.81
C THR A 295 26.17 1.69 -20.11
N GLY A 296 26.28 0.36 -20.12
CA GLY A 296 25.76 -0.48 -21.20
C GLY A 296 24.24 -0.46 -21.35
N ASP A 297 23.76 -1.09 -22.41
CA ASP A 297 22.34 -1.05 -22.81
C ASP A 297 21.59 -2.35 -22.47
N THR A 298 22.21 -3.26 -21.72
CA THR A 298 21.59 -4.53 -21.34
C THR A 298 20.55 -4.27 -20.25
N LEU A 299 19.27 -4.27 -20.59
CA LEU A 299 18.19 -4.11 -19.60
C LEU A 299 17.77 -5.45 -18.97
N THR A 300 18.02 -6.56 -19.66
CA THR A 300 17.70 -7.92 -19.24
C THR A 300 18.87 -8.84 -19.55
N ASP A 301 19.28 -9.67 -18.59
CA ASP A 301 20.24 -10.74 -18.85
C ASP A 301 19.50 -12.09 -18.88
N ARG A 302 19.31 -12.62 -20.09
CA ARG A 302 18.60 -13.87 -20.31
C ARG A 302 19.47 -15.11 -20.03
N ASP A 303 20.77 -14.92 -19.90
CA ASP A 303 21.74 -15.99 -19.64
C ASP A 303 22.15 -16.02 -18.16
N ALA A 304 21.62 -15.11 -17.33
CA ALA A 304 21.81 -15.09 -15.89
C ALA A 304 21.38 -16.43 -15.25
N ALA A 305 22.24 -16.97 -14.38
CA ALA A 305 21.90 -18.13 -13.57
C ALA A 305 20.92 -17.70 -12.48
N ILE A 306 19.68 -18.15 -12.59
CA ILE A 306 18.57 -17.88 -11.67
C ILE A 306 18.03 -19.23 -11.22
N ASP A 307 17.60 -19.31 -9.96
CA ASP A 307 16.84 -20.46 -9.50
C ASP A 307 15.47 -20.46 -10.19
N ALA A 308 15.29 -21.35 -11.17
CA ALA A 308 14.07 -21.39 -11.97
C ALA A 308 12.85 -21.91 -11.19
N ASP A 309 13.08 -22.47 -9.99
CA ASP A 309 12.03 -22.97 -9.12
C ASP A 309 11.43 -21.85 -8.24
N GLU A 310 12.09 -20.68 -8.13
CA GLU A 310 11.52 -19.50 -7.46
C GLU A 310 10.37 -18.87 -8.28
N TRP A 311 9.29 -18.49 -7.61
CA TRP A 311 8.08 -17.97 -8.27
C TRP A 311 8.31 -16.64 -9.01
N ASP A 312 9.28 -15.84 -8.58
CA ASP A 312 9.64 -14.54 -9.16
C ASP A 312 10.85 -14.59 -10.09
N ALA A 313 11.36 -15.77 -10.46
CA ALA A 313 12.52 -15.93 -11.34
C ALA A 313 12.42 -15.12 -12.65
N ASN A 314 11.22 -14.99 -13.22
CA ASN A 314 10.98 -14.19 -14.43
C ASN A 314 11.11 -12.68 -14.18
N VAL A 315 10.71 -12.21 -12.99
CA VAL A 315 10.84 -10.80 -12.60
C VAL A 315 12.30 -10.47 -12.35
N GLU A 316 13.02 -11.36 -11.65
CA GLU A 316 14.46 -11.23 -11.46
C GLU A 316 15.19 -11.22 -12.81
N GLN A 317 14.91 -12.16 -13.72
CA GLN A 317 15.50 -12.16 -15.06
C GLN A 317 15.21 -10.86 -15.82
N GLY A 318 13.99 -10.35 -15.67
CA GLY A 318 13.51 -9.17 -16.37
C GLY A 318 14.09 -7.87 -15.83
N TYR A 319 14.42 -7.80 -14.55
CA TYR A 319 14.82 -6.53 -13.92
C TYR A 319 16.14 -6.62 -13.17
N GLY A 320 16.39 -7.68 -12.40
CA GLY A 320 17.49 -7.78 -11.44
C GLY A 320 18.89 -7.97 -12.03
N HIS A 321 19.06 -8.20 -13.34
CA HIS A 321 20.37 -8.48 -13.96
C HIS A 321 20.78 -7.47 -15.06
N GLY A 322 20.11 -6.31 -15.13
CA GLY A 322 20.48 -5.26 -16.07
C GLY A 322 21.82 -4.57 -15.77
N ASP A 323 22.36 -3.88 -16.76
CA ASP A 323 23.52 -2.99 -16.59
C ASP A 323 23.15 -1.80 -15.69
N ALA A 324 24.13 -1.34 -14.90
CA ALA A 324 23.96 -0.21 -13.98
C ALA A 324 25.19 0.71 -13.95
N ALA A 325 25.01 1.99 -13.61
CA ALA A 325 26.13 2.86 -13.30
C ALA A 325 26.84 2.40 -12.02
N VAL A 326 26.08 2.10 -10.96
CA VAL A 326 26.56 1.41 -9.76
C VAL A 326 25.76 0.12 -9.55
N ARG A 327 26.45 -1.01 -9.50
CA ARG A 327 25.84 -2.33 -9.31
C ARG A 327 26.34 -2.96 -8.01
N VAL A 328 25.44 -3.22 -7.08
CA VAL A 328 25.71 -3.82 -5.76
C VAL A 328 25.01 -5.18 -5.70
N ILE A 329 25.78 -6.25 -5.54
CA ILE A 329 25.26 -7.63 -5.55
C ILE A 329 25.85 -8.38 -4.35
N ASN A 330 25.00 -9.09 -3.59
CA ASN A 330 25.42 -9.90 -2.43
C ASN A 330 26.35 -9.12 -1.47
N SER A 331 26.08 -7.83 -1.25
CA SER A 331 26.93 -6.94 -0.47
C SER A 331 26.09 -6.05 0.44
N SER A 332 26.35 -6.09 1.74
CA SER A 332 25.62 -5.32 2.75
C SER A 332 26.40 -4.07 3.18
N GLY A 333 25.71 -3.07 3.72
CA GLY A 333 26.40 -1.90 4.28
C GLY A 333 27.09 -1.02 3.23
N VAL A 334 26.54 -0.92 2.03
CA VAL A 334 27.08 -0.09 0.95
C VAL A 334 26.48 1.31 0.99
N LEU A 335 27.34 2.31 0.93
CA LEU A 335 26.98 3.73 0.80
C LEU A 335 27.22 4.20 -0.64
N VAL A 336 26.18 4.75 -1.28
CA VAL A 336 26.31 5.56 -2.50
C VAL A 336 25.88 6.97 -2.18
N GLU A 337 26.83 7.91 -2.13
CA GLU A 337 26.59 9.28 -1.70
C GLU A 337 27.19 10.32 -2.65
N ASP A 338 26.50 11.44 -2.89
CA ASP A 338 27.01 12.55 -3.71
C ASP A 338 27.41 12.14 -5.13
N VAL A 339 26.72 11.15 -5.71
CA VAL A 339 27.02 10.60 -7.03
C VAL A 339 26.06 11.16 -8.09
N THR A 340 26.61 11.63 -9.22
CA THR A 340 25.84 12.04 -10.39
C THR A 340 25.92 10.97 -11.48
N ILE A 341 24.77 10.54 -12.01
CA ILE A 341 24.67 9.45 -12.99
C ILE A 341 23.95 9.94 -14.24
N GLU A 342 24.49 9.62 -15.40
CA GLU A 342 23.79 9.69 -16.69
C GLU A 342 23.68 8.28 -17.29
N THR A 343 22.46 7.78 -17.48
CA THR A 343 22.24 6.39 -17.91
C THR A 343 20.96 6.23 -18.72
N ARG A 344 20.96 5.23 -19.59
CA ARG A 344 19.73 4.69 -20.22
C ARG A 344 19.29 3.34 -19.63
N ALA A 345 20.13 2.74 -18.80
CA ALA A 345 19.88 1.50 -18.07
C ALA A 345 19.61 1.82 -16.59
N ASN A 346 20.02 0.96 -15.65
CA ASN A 346 19.89 1.31 -14.23
C ASN A 346 20.85 2.43 -13.87
N GLY A 347 20.42 3.35 -13.01
CA GLY A 347 21.35 4.22 -12.29
C GLY A 347 22.09 3.40 -11.24
N ILE A 348 21.35 2.94 -10.25
CA ILE A 348 21.85 2.10 -9.16
C ILE A 348 21.02 0.82 -9.10
N LEU A 349 21.69 -0.33 -9.12
CA LEU A 349 21.07 -1.64 -8.95
C LEU A 349 21.60 -2.27 -7.67
N VAL A 350 20.70 -2.61 -6.75
CA VAL A 350 21.02 -3.23 -5.46
C VAL A 350 20.24 -4.53 -5.32
N ARG A 351 20.93 -5.67 -5.39
CA ARG A 351 20.28 -6.99 -5.36
C ARG A 351 20.90 -7.90 -4.29
N ASP A 352 20.07 -8.57 -3.52
CA ASP A 352 20.49 -9.49 -2.45
C ASP A 352 21.45 -8.82 -1.45
N SER A 353 21.17 -7.55 -1.15
CA SER A 353 22.11 -6.62 -0.54
C SER A 353 21.33 -5.76 0.48
N PRO A 354 21.23 -6.17 1.75
CA PRO A 354 20.53 -5.41 2.77
C PRO A 354 21.41 -4.26 3.34
N ASP A 355 20.79 -3.40 4.15
CA ASP A 355 21.45 -2.37 4.95
C ASP A 355 22.24 -1.36 4.10
N ASN A 356 21.72 -1.01 2.91
CA ASN A 356 22.37 -0.08 2.00
C ASN A 356 21.78 1.34 2.12
N VAL A 357 22.61 2.34 1.84
CA VAL A 357 22.19 3.76 1.83
C VAL A 357 22.54 4.38 0.48
N VAL A 358 21.52 4.83 -0.24
CA VAL A 358 21.65 5.67 -1.43
C VAL A 358 21.18 7.07 -1.04
N ARG A 359 22.10 8.03 -0.93
CA ARG A 359 21.75 9.39 -0.50
C ARG A 359 22.40 10.49 -1.33
N ASN A 360 21.70 11.60 -1.49
CA ASN A 360 22.18 12.75 -2.25
C ASN A 360 22.72 12.39 -3.65
N VAL A 361 22.07 11.44 -4.33
CA VAL A 361 22.42 11.09 -5.71
C VAL A 361 21.58 11.89 -6.70
N THR A 362 22.14 12.18 -7.87
CA THR A 362 21.37 12.75 -8.98
C THR A 362 21.43 11.80 -10.17
N VAL A 363 20.28 11.30 -10.63
CA VAL A 363 20.20 10.38 -11.77
C VAL A 363 19.46 11.05 -12.92
N TYR A 364 20.14 11.17 -14.06
CA TYR A 364 19.58 11.56 -15.34
C TYR A 364 19.33 10.31 -16.19
N GLY A 365 18.07 9.90 -16.25
CA GLY A 365 17.58 8.83 -17.12
C GLY A 365 17.24 9.34 -18.53
N SER A 366 16.81 8.42 -19.39
CA SER A 366 16.25 8.75 -20.72
C SER A 366 15.04 9.68 -20.61
N GLU A 367 14.89 10.65 -21.53
CA GLU A 367 13.73 11.56 -21.56
C GLU A 367 12.41 10.80 -21.70
N GLU A 368 12.36 9.81 -22.59
CA GLU A 368 11.20 8.94 -22.81
C GLU A 368 11.32 7.68 -21.95
N TRP A 369 10.30 7.41 -21.11
CA TRP A 369 10.34 6.32 -20.13
C TRP A 369 10.49 4.93 -20.74
N ILE A 370 10.04 4.73 -21.99
CA ILE A 370 10.14 3.46 -22.72
C ILE A 370 11.60 3.13 -23.07
N ASP A 371 12.38 4.17 -23.36
CA ASP A 371 13.78 4.09 -23.77
C ASP A 371 14.74 4.07 -22.57
N GLY A 372 14.21 4.24 -21.36
CA GLY A 372 14.96 4.21 -20.11
C GLY A 372 14.69 2.96 -19.27
N PHE A 373 15.35 2.95 -18.12
CA PHE A 373 15.18 1.95 -17.07
C PHE A 373 15.22 2.62 -15.69
N MET A 374 15.54 1.90 -14.62
CA MET A 374 15.27 2.39 -13.27
C MET A 374 16.34 3.36 -12.76
N GLY A 375 15.93 4.42 -12.05
CA GLY A 375 16.88 5.31 -11.38
C GLY A 375 17.63 4.58 -10.27
N VAL A 376 16.88 4.08 -9.28
CA VAL A 376 17.32 3.07 -8.31
C VAL A 376 16.43 1.85 -8.41
N MET A 377 17.01 0.66 -8.42
CA MET A 377 16.31 -0.61 -8.32
C MET A 377 16.83 -1.39 -7.11
N THR A 378 15.92 -1.77 -6.21
CA THR A 378 16.23 -2.67 -5.09
C THR A 378 15.47 -3.98 -5.26
N MET A 379 16.16 -5.10 -5.04
CA MET A 379 15.56 -6.43 -5.10
C MET A 379 16.11 -7.29 -3.96
N ARG A 380 15.26 -7.66 -2.99
CA ARG A 380 15.68 -8.34 -1.74
C ARG A 380 16.79 -7.57 -1.02
N SER A 381 16.64 -6.25 -1.00
CA SER A 381 17.67 -5.30 -0.59
C SER A 381 17.05 -4.14 0.18
N PRO A 382 16.54 -4.37 1.40
CA PRO A 382 16.05 -3.28 2.22
C PRO A 382 17.16 -2.30 2.59
N GLY A 383 16.81 -1.03 2.71
CA GLY A 383 17.76 0.05 2.93
C GLY A 383 17.09 1.42 2.88
N VAL A 384 17.89 2.48 2.75
CA VAL A 384 17.43 3.86 2.70
C VAL A 384 17.79 4.50 1.36
N ILE A 385 16.79 5.13 0.72
CA ILE A 385 16.96 5.95 -0.47
C ILE A 385 16.47 7.36 -0.13
N GLU A 386 17.39 8.31 -0.01
CA GLU A 386 17.03 9.64 0.48
C GLU A 386 17.77 10.82 -0.13
N GLU A 387 17.20 12.02 0.03
CA GLU A 387 17.81 13.29 -0.37
C GLU A 387 18.25 13.32 -1.85
N SER A 388 17.67 12.46 -2.69
CA SER A 388 18.15 12.20 -4.05
C SER A 388 17.20 12.79 -5.09
N THR A 389 17.74 13.07 -6.28
CA THR A 389 17.00 13.69 -7.38
C THR A 389 17.03 12.83 -8.63
N PHE A 390 15.87 12.60 -9.23
CA PHE A 390 15.69 11.77 -10.41
C PHE A 390 15.02 12.56 -11.53
N TYR A 391 15.60 12.49 -12.73
CA TYR A 391 15.06 13.08 -13.94
C TYR A 391 14.86 12.01 -15.01
N GLY A 392 13.62 11.83 -15.45
CA GLY A 392 13.27 10.85 -16.49
C GLY A 392 13.58 9.39 -16.10
N GLY A 393 13.86 8.57 -17.10
CA GLY A 393 13.99 7.12 -16.94
C GLY A 393 12.64 6.41 -16.93
N ARG A 394 12.63 5.10 -16.65
CA ARG A 394 11.39 4.32 -16.56
C ARG A 394 10.71 4.53 -15.22
N ASP A 395 11.25 3.99 -14.14
CA ASP A 395 10.75 4.25 -12.79
C ASP A 395 11.89 4.92 -12.01
N ASN A 396 11.62 6.02 -11.30
CA ASN A 396 12.69 6.71 -10.58
C ASN A 396 13.24 5.83 -9.45
N VAL A 397 12.35 5.20 -8.67
CA VAL A 397 12.69 4.15 -7.71
C VAL A 397 11.77 2.94 -7.90
N TYR A 398 12.36 1.77 -8.14
CA TYR A 398 11.66 0.48 -8.24
C TYR A 398 12.12 -0.46 -7.12
N THR A 399 11.19 -1.13 -6.46
CA THR A 399 11.51 -2.10 -5.42
C THR A 399 10.81 -3.43 -5.68
N HIS A 400 11.49 -4.53 -5.33
CA HIS A 400 10.95 -5.88 -5.40
C HIS A 400 11.38 -6.66 -4.15
N ARG A 401 10.45 -7.18 -3.35
CA ARG A 401 10.79 -8.01 -2.16
C ARG A 401 11.78 -7.35 -1.21
N SER A 402 11.70 -6.04 -1.08
CA SER A 402 12.59 -5.23 -0.23
C SER A 402 11.80 -4.69 0.96
N ASP A 403 11.27 -5.60 1.77
CA ASP A 403 10.45 -5.26 2.94
C ASP A 403 11.20 -4.32 3.89
N GLY A 404 10.53 -3.28 4.40
CA GLY A 404 11.20 -2.32 5.29
C GLY A 404 12.01 -1.22 4.59
N VAL A 405 12.02 -1.15 3.25
CA VAL A 405 12.71 -0.06 2.54
C VAL A 405 12.10 1.30 2.88
N VAL A 406 12.98 2.29 3.08
CA VAL A 406 12.62 3.69 3.34
C VAL A 406 13.02 4.56 2.16
N ILE A 407 12.05 5.24 1.55
CA ILE A 407 12.23 6.14 0.41
C ILE A 407 11.74 7.52 0.83
N ARG A 408 12.65 8.44 1.15
CA ARG A 408 12.28 9.73 1.72
C ARG A 408 13.02 10.96 1.20
N ASN A 409 12.41 12.13 1.25
CA ASN A 409 13.06 13.40 0.90
C ASN A 409 13.64 13.43 -0.53
N ASN A 410 13.03 12.71 -1.48
CA ASN A 410 13.51 12.65 -2.86
C ASN A 410 12.73 13.59 -3.78
N GLY A 411 13.39 14.13 -4.80
CA GLY A 411 12.78 14.86 -5.91
C GLY A 411 12.70 14.00 -7.16
N MET A 412 11.51 13.84 -7.73
CA MET A 412 11.23 12.91 -8.83
C MET A 412 10.48 13.62 -9.96
N TYR A 413 11.15 13.79 -11.11
CA TYR A 413 10.67 14.63 -12.21
C TYR A 413 10.67 13.85 -13.52
N GLY A 414 9.47 13.50 -14.00
CA GLY A 414 9.32 12.66 -15.18
C GLY A 414 9.65 11.19 -14.96
N GLY A 415 9.26 10.37 -15.92
CA GLY A 415 9.29 8.91 -15.83
C GLY A 415 7.89 8.30 -15.84
N ARG A 416 7.79 6.98 -15.85
CA ARG A 416 6.53 6.23 -15.76
C ARG A 416 5.95 6.31 -14.34
N PHE A 417 6.78 6.00 -13.36
CA PHE A 417 6.46 6.06 -11.93
C PHE A 417 7.56 6.77 -11.15
N GLY A 418 7.18 7.59 -10.17
CA GLY A 418 8.12 8.11 -9.19
C GLY A 418 8.63 6.98 -8.31
N VAL A 419 7.73 6.36 -7.55
CA VAL A 419 8.02 5.14 -6.77
C VAL A 419 7.13 3.99 -7.21
N HIS A 420 7.73 2.83 -7.42
CA HIS A 420 7.05 1.60 -7.78
C HIS A 420 7.41 0.46 -6.82
N ILE A 421 6.46 0.13 -5.93
CA ILE A 421 6.58 -0.94 -4.94
C ILE A 421 5.96 -2.22 -5.47
N MET A 422 6.76 -3.29 -5.55
CA MET A 422 6.34 -4.63 -5.88
C MET A 422 6.74 -5.59 -4.77
N HIS A 423 5.77 -6.34 -4.25
CA HIS A 423 5.97 -7.40 -3.26
C HIS A 423 6.84 -6.93 -2.08
N ALA A 424 6.56 -5.77 -1.50
CA ALA A 424 7.36 -5.26 -0.37
C ALA A 424 6.45 -4.59 0.66
N SER A 425 6.41 -5.19 1.84
CA SER A 425 5.66 -4.80 3.04
C SER A 425 6.51 -3.93 3.97
N ASP A 426 5.86 -3.34 4.98
CA ASP A 426 6.53 -2.54 6.02
C ASP A 426 7.36 -1.37 5.47
N THR A 427 6.97 -0.84 4.31
CA THR A 427 7.70 0.22 3.58
C THR A 427 7.29 1.62 4.03
N LEU A 428 8.23 2.58 3.98
CA LEU A 428 7.98 3.99 4.27
C LEU A 428 8.29 4.87 3.04
N LEU A 429 7.28 5.55 2.53
CA LEU A 429 7.39 6.55 1.47
C LEU A 429 7.05 7.91 2.08
N ALA A 430 8.06 8.74 2.36
CA ALA A 430 7.90 9.96 3.15
C ALA A 430 8.50 11.21 2.49
N ASP A 431 7.84 12.37 2.57
CA ASP A 431 8.42 13.67 2.19
C ASP A 431 8.96 13.74 0.74
N ASN A 432 8.44 12.91 -0.17
CA ASN A 432 8.90 12.92 -1.56
C ASN A 432 8.13 13.96 -2.37
N VAL A 433 8.84 14.63 -3.28
CA VAL A 433 8.29 15.59 -4.23
C VAL A 433 8.25 14.95 -5.61
N VAL A 434 7.05 14.59 -6.08
CA VAL A 434 6.87 13.87 -7.35
C VAL A 434 6.09 14.73 -8.34
N ARG A 435 6.65 14.88 -9.56
CA ARG A 435 6.10 15.74 -10.60
C ARG A 435 6.14 15.05 -11.96
N GLU A 436 5.10 15.30 -12.76
CA GLU A 436 5.10 15.06 -14.21
C GLU A 436 5.37 13.60 -14.60
N GLN A 437 4.87 12.65 -13.80
CA GLN A 437 4.95 11.23 -14.12
C GLN A 437 3.93 10.87 -15.20
N GLU A 438 4.30 9.95 -16.09
CA GLU A 438 3.50 9.53 -17.25
C GLU A 438 2.35 8.58 -16.90
N LEU A 439 2.40 7.89 -15.75
CA LEU A 439 1.30 7.03 -15.29
C LEU A 439 0.88 7.29 -13.85
N ALA A 440 1.83 7.28 -12.90
CA ALA A 440 1.51 7.58 -11.51
C ALA A 440 2.67 8.15 -10.71
N GLY A 441 2.40 8.94 -9.68
CA GLY A 441 3.42 9.41 -8.75
C GLY A 441 3.98 8.27 -7.90
N LEU A 442 3.14 7.71 -7.03
CA LEU A 442 3.47 6.60 -6.14
C LEU A 442 2.57 5.40 -6.44
N MET A 443 3.16 4.26 -6.76
CA MET A 443 2.46 3.05 -7.19
C MET A 443 2.80 1.88 -6.28
N VAL A 444 1.81 1.36 -5.57
CA VAL A 444 1.91 0.14 -4.76
C VAL A 444 1.12 -0.98 -5.44
N MET A 445 1.78 -2.11 -5.69
CA MET A 445 1.20 -3.26 -6.38
C MET A 445 1.46 -4.55 -5.62
N THR A 446 0.78 -5.61 -6.03
CA THR A 446 0.98 -7.00 -5.55
C THR A 446 0.75 -7.19 -4.06
N ALA A 447 -0.27 -6.50 -3.54
CA ALA A 447 -0.87 -6.71 -2.23
C ALA A 447 0.09 -6.81 -1.02
N PRO A 448 1.01 -5.84 -0.80
CA PRO A 448 1.84 -5.80 0.40
C PRO A 448 1.03 -5.40 1.63
N GLN A 449 1.66 -5.48 2.80
CA GLN A 449 1.08 -5.03 4.07
C GLN A 449 1.87 -3.87 4.68
N ARG A 450 1.20 -3.04 5.48
CA ARG A 450 1.85 -2.04 6.35
C ARG A 450 2.75 -1.05 5.60
N THR A 451 2.36 -0.65 4.40
CA THR A 451 2.98 0.47 3.70
C THR A 451 2.51 1.79 4.30
N ALA A 452 3.45 2.61 4.74
CA ALA A 452 3.22 3.99 5.16
C ALA A 452 3.56 4.95 4.01
N ILE A 453 2.61 5.81 3.63
CA ILE A 453 2.77 6.84 2.60
C ILE A 453 2.38 8.18 3.21
N VAL A 454 3.38 8.95 3.64
CA VAL A 454 3.17 10.14 4.48
C VAL A 454 3.84 11.38 3.90
N ASP A 455 3.19 12.53 3.99
CA ASP A 455 3.80 13.84 3.69
C ASP A 455 4.39 13.99 2.28
N ASN A 456 3.94 13.17 1.33
CA ASN A 456 4.38 13.29 -0.06
C ASN A 456 3.58 14.39 -0.77
N ASP A 457 4.26 15.11 -1.65
CA ASP A 457 3.66 16.11 -2.52
C ASP A 457 3.70 15.58 -3.96
N VAL A 458 2.55 15.25 -4.54
CA VAL A 458 2.42 14.63 -5.86
C VAL A 458 1.52 15.47 -6.77
N ARG A 459 2.08 15.95 -7.89
CA ARG A 459 1.36 16.84 -8.81
C ARG A 459 1.59 16.55 -10.28
N HIS A 460 0.63 16.97 -11.09
CA HIS A 460 0.68 16.91 -12.56
C HIS A 460 0.96 15.51 -13.10
N THR A 461 0.30 14.51 -12.54
CA THR A 461 0.40 13.12 -12.98
C THR A 461 -0.98 12.58 -13.38
N PRO A 462 -1.08 11.57 -14.25
CA PRO A 462 -2.35 10.86 -14.49
C PRO A 462 -2.89 10.10 -13.26
N GLY A 463 -2.06 9.84 -12.25
CA GLY A 463 -2.48 9.21 -11.00
C GLY A 463 -1.55 9.56 -9.85
N GLY A 464 -1.99 10.32 -8.86
CA GLY A 464 -1.13 10.75 -7.76
C GLY A 464 -0.58 9.57 -6.95
N ILE A 465 -1.45 8.92 -6.17
CA ILE A 465 -1.13 7.72 -5.39
C ILE A 465 -2.07 6.59 -5.78
N ARG A 466 -1.51 5.38 -5.96
CA ARG A 466 -2.28 4.15 -6.16
C ARG A 466 -1.86 3.09 -5.15
N THR A 467 -2.81 2.68 -4.31
CA THR A 467 -2.57 1.67 -3.28
C THR A 467 -3.17 0.31 -3.60
N SER A 468 -2.52 -0.73 -3.10
CA SER A 468 -2.92 -2.13 -3.16
C SER A 468 -2.47 -2.82 -1.87
N GLY A 469 -3.10 -3.94 -1.52
CA GLY A 469 -2.74 -4.71 -0.33
C GLY A 469 -3.61 -4.40 0.87
N SER A 470 -3.02 -4.42 2.06
CA SER A 470 -3.78 -4.25 3.30
C SER A 470 -3.01 -3.48 4.36
N ASP A 471 -3.73 -3.03 5.38
CA ASP A 471 -3.14 -2.47 6.60
C ASP A 471 -2.20 -1.28 6.34
N SER A 472 -2.46 -0.50 5.27
CA SER A 472 -1.62 0.65 4.89
C SER A 472 -2.04 1.92 5.63
N TYR A 473 -1.09 2.83 5.85
CA TYR A 473 -1.33 4.15 6.42
C TYR A 473 -0.96 5.24 5.41
N VAL A 474 -1.96 5.95 4.89
CA VAL A 474 -1.78 6.98 3.86
C VAL A 474 -2.25 8.33 4.42
N ALA A 475 -1.31 9.19 4.80
CA ALA A 475 -1.66 10.40 5.53
C ALA A 475 -0.89 11.65 5.14
N ARG A 476 -1.52 12.81 5.31
CA ARG A 476 -0.90 14.14 5.12
C ARG A 476 -0.26 14.36 3.75
N ASN A 477 -0.65 13.60 2.73
CA ASN A 477 -0.14 13.80 1.37
C ASN A 477 -0.87 14.97 0.70
N VAL A 478 -0.14 15.73 -0.12
CA VAL A 478 -0.69 16.75 -1.00
C VAL A 478 -0.81 16.16 -2.40
N LEU A 479 -2.05 15.96 -2.85
CA LEU A 479 -2.39 15.40 -4.16
C LEU A 479 -3.08 16.48 -4.98
N ALA A 480 -2.31 17.23 -5.77
CA ALA A 480 -2.78 18.43 -6.45
C ALA A 480 -2.62 18.36 -7.97
N GLU A 481 -3.62 18.83 -8.71
CA GLU A 481 -3.54 19.01 -10.18
C GLU A 481 -3.18 17.71 -10.94
N ASN A 482 -3.70 16.56 -10.46
CA ASN A 482 -3.60 15.27 -11.14
C ASN A 482 -4.88 14.95 -11.91
N GLU A 483 -4.82 14.06 -12.90
CA GLU A 483 -6.06 13.51 -13.50
C GLU A 483 -6.83 12.71 -12.44
N LEU A 484 -6.11 11.95 -11.61
CA LEU A 484 -6.68 11.23 -10.49
C LEU A 484 -5.77 11.39 -9.28
N GLY A 485 -6.28 11.95 -8.17
CA GLY A 485 -5.50 12.17 -6.95
C GLY A 485 -5.08 10.85 -6.29
N LEU A 486 -6.05 10.06 -5.82
CA LEU A 486 -5.83 8.79 -5.12
C LEU A 486 -6.71 7.67 -5.66
N THR A 487 -6.13 6.52 -6.00
CA THR A 487 -6.89 5.26 -6.19
C THR A 487 -6.53 4.29 -5.09
N THR A 488 -7.53 3.62 -4.51
CA THR A 488 -7.28 2.55 -3.54
C THR A 488 -7.98 1.25 -3.92
N ASN A 489 -7.17 0.21 -4.09
CA ASN A 489 -7.58 -1.20 -4.06
C ASN A 489 -7.18 -1.88 -2.73
N ALA A 490 -6.55 -1.12 -1.82
CA ALA A 490 -6.12 -1.68 -0.54
C ALA A 490 -7.32 -1.83 0.41
N GLU A 491 -7.17 -2.73 1.37
CA GLU A 491 -8.19 -3.08 2.36
C GLU A 491 -7.66 -2.82 3.77
N THR A 492 -8.56 -2.71 4.75
CA THR A 492 -8.24 -2.50 6.19
C THR A 492 -7.23 -1.37 6.44
N SER A 493 -7.21 -0.36 5.57
CA SER A 493 -6.21 0.71 5.55
C SER A 493 -6.78 2.03 6.07
N ILE A 494 -5.90 2.91 6.54
CA ILE A 494 -6.25 4.25 7.04
C ILE A 494 -5.81 5.29 6.01
N TYR A 495 -6.74 6.17 5.64
CA TYR A 495 -6.52 7.35 4.80
C TYR A 495 -6.94 8.58 5.60
N GLU A 496 -5.97 9.32 6.13
CA GLU A 496 -6.29 10.48 6.96
C GLU A 496 -5.51 11.74 6.64
N ASP A 497 -6.18 12.87 6.83
CA ASP A 497 -5.54 14.19 6.77
C ASP A 497 -4.82 14.52 5.45
N ASN A 498 -5.19 13.86 4.34
CA ASN A 498 -4.66 14.17 3.01
C ASN A 498 -5.35 15.41 2.40
N VAL A 499 -4.59 16.22 1.68
CA VAL A 499 -5.08 17.39 0.94
C VAL A 499 -5.18 17.05 -0.54
N ILE A 500 -6.41 16.96 -1.04
CA ILE A 500 -6.75 16.48 -2.37
C ILE A 500 -7.39 17.63 -3.14
N VAL A 501 -6.62 18.29 -4.00
CA VAL A 501 -6.95 19.61 -4.54
C VAL A 501 -6.86 19.66 -6.06
N ASP A 502 -7.85 20.28 -6.71
CA ASP A 502 -7.80 20.61 -8.15
C ASP A 502 -7.48 19.42 -9.08
N ASN A 503 -7.89 18.20 -8.71
CA ASN A 503 -7.75 17.02 -9.57
C ASN A 503 -8.99 16.84 -10.46
N GLU A 504 -8.88 16.15 -11.60
CA GLU A 504 -10.08 15.78 -12.37
C GLU A 504 -10.98 14.82 -11.57
N VAL A 505 -10.36 13.85 -10.88
CA VAL A 505 -10.99 13.00 -9.87
C VAL A 505 -10.14 13.01 -8.60
N GLY A 506 -10.69 13.41 -7.46
CA GLY A 506 -10.00 13.41 -6.17
C GLY A 506 -9.65 11.99 -5.73
N VAL A 507 -10.66 11.17 -5.43
CA VAL A 507 -10.47 9.78 -5.00
C VAL A 507 -11.33 8.80 -5.81
N ARG A 508 -10.74 7.68 -6.23
CA ARG A 508 -11.46 6.51 -6.73
C ARG A 508 -11.32 5.33 -5.77
N ALA A 509 -12.41 4.96 -5.12
CA ALA A 509 -12.50 3.75 -4.29
C ALA A 509 -12.77 2.53 -5.15
N ALA A 510 -11.77 1.64 -5.27
CA ALA A 510 -11.84 0.47 -6.14
C ALA A 510 -11.78 -0.87 -5.37
N ALA A 511 -11.38 -0.87 -4.10
CA ALA A 511 -11.48 -2.03 -3.21
C ALA A 511 -12.92 -2.56 -3.13
N LEU A 512 -13.11 -3.88 -3.24
CA LEU A 512 -14.43 -4.52 -3.19
C LEU A 512 -15.00 -4.49 -1.76
N VAL A 513 -14.13 -4.73 -0.78
CA VAL A 513 -14.44 -4.74 0.64
C VAL A 513 -14.43 -3.30 1.18
N PRO A 514 -15.52 -2.80 1.80
CA PRO A 514 -15.58 -1.45 2.35
C PRO A 514 -14.90 -1.35 3.74
N SER A 515 -13.65 -1.79 3.87
CA SER A 515 -12.94 -1.92 5.16
C SER A 515 -12.03 -0.75 5.53
N ASN A 516 -11.85 0.23 4.65
CA ASN A 516 -10.93 1.34 4.87
C ASN A 516 -11.54 2.44 5.75
N ARG A 517 -10.72 3.02 6.64
CA ARG A 517 -11.06 4.23 7.40
C ARG A 517 -10.60 5.45 6.61
N VAL A 518 -11.52 6.35 6.28
CA VAL A 518 -11.24 7.56 5.48
C VAL A 518 -11.79 8.78 6.22
N VAL A 519 -10.91 9.52 6.89
CA VAL A 519 -11.29 10.62 7.82
C VAL A 519 -10.34 11.80 7.76
N GLY A 520 -10.82 13.01 8.04
CA GLY A 520 -9.98 14.21 8.11
C GLY A 520 -9.39 14.65 6.78
N ASN A 521 -9.71 14.02 5.66
CA ASN A 521 -9.18 14.44 4.36
C ASN A 521 -9.89 15.72 3.88
N THR A 522 -9.18 16.52 3.10
CA THR A 522 -9.66 17.80 2.55
C THR A 522 -9.83 17.70 1.04
N PHE A 523 -11.06 17.88 0.55
CA PHE A 523 -11.40 17.84 -0.88
C PHE A 523 -11.81 19.23 -1.37
N ILE A 524 -10.98 19.86 -2.21
CA ILE A 524 -11.23 21.22 -2.74
C ILE A 524 -10.98 21.24 -4.24
N GLY A 525 -11.82 21.91 -5.02
CA GLY A 525 -11.59 22.20 -6.43
C GLY A 525 -11.60 21.01 -7.38
N ASN A 526 -11.65 19.77 -6.86
CA ASN A 526 -11.70 18.58 -7.70
C ASN A 526 -12.97 18.58 -8.54
N ASP A 527 -12.84 18.24 -9.81
CA ASP A 527 -13.99 18.08 -10.70
C ASP A 527 -14.97 17.02 -10.16
N VAL A 528 -14.41 15.96 -9.59
CA VAL A 528 -15.13 14.90 -8.90
C VAL A 528 -14.44 14.63 -7.59
N HIS A 529 -15.01 15.02 -6.45
CA HIS A 529 -14.34 14.78 -5.17
C HIS A 529 -14.08 13.29 -4.91
N ALA A 530 -15.09 12.43 -5.09
CA ALA A 530 -14.90 10.99 -4.99
C ALA A 530 -15.87 10.18 -5.86
N GLU A 531 -15.44 9.00 -6.28
CA GLU A 531 -16.25 8.00 -6.97
C GLU A 531 -15.87 6.57 -6.57
N THR A 532 -16.71 5.60 -6.96
CA THR A 532 -16.51 4.16 -6.69
C THR A 532 -16.48 3.40 -8.01
N ALA A 533 -15.60 2.40 -8.12
CA ALA A 533 -15.52 1.57 -9.33
C ALA A 533 -16.62 0.50 -9.37
N ILE A 534 -16.81 -0.26 -8.28
CA ILE A 534 -17.81 -1.33 -8.10
C ILE A 534 -18.12 -1.47 -6.59
N GLY A 535 -19.27 -2.04 -6.21
CA GLY A 535 -19.47 -2.63 -4.88
C GLY A 535 -20.44 -1.90 -3.95
N SER A 536 -20.29 -2.18 -2.65
CA SER A 536 -21.22 -1.86 -1.56
C SER A 536 -21.13 -0.40 -1.07
N LEU A 537 -22.08 -0.03 -0.19
CA LEU A 537 -22.07 1.24 0.54
C LEU A 537 -20.80 1.36 1.41
N ARG A 538 -20.15 2.52 1.36
CA ARG A 538 -18.96 2.87 2.17
C ARG A 538 -19.28 4.05 3.08
N PHE A 539 -18.86 3.97 4.33
CA PHE A 539 -18.89 5.10 5.26
C PHE A 539 -17.50 5.72 5.34
N TRP A 540 -17.38 7.00 4.98
CA TRP A 540 -16.14 7.78 5.10
C TRP A 540 -16.25 8.72 6.28
N SER A 541 -16.47 8.10 7.43
CA SER A 541 -16.50 8.72 8.75
C SER A 541 -16.24 7.64 9.78
N TYR A 542 -15.47 7.97 10.82
CA TYR A 542 -15.09 7.06 11.90
C TYR A 542 -15.00 7.86 13.20
N ASP A 543 -15.49 7.30 14.31
CA ASP A 543 -15.53 7.94 15.64
C ASP A 543 -16.08 9.39 15.60
N ASP A 544 -17.28 9.55 15.01
CA ASP A 544 -17.97 10.83 14.81
C ASP A 544 -17.16 11.90 14.04
N ARG A 545 -16.09 11.51 13.33
CA ARG A 545 -15.26 12.39 12.50
C ARG A 545 -15.31 11.97 11.03
N GLY A 546 -15.64 12.90 10.15
CA GLY A 546 -15.64 12.72 8.70
C GLY A 546 -14.53 13.49 8.00
N ASN A 547 -14.78 13.90 6.76
CA ASN A 547 -13.87 14.62 5.88
C ASN A 547 -14.41 16.02 5.58
N TYR A 548 -13.53 16.91 5.14
CA TYR A 548 -13.94 18.22 4.63
C TYR A 548 -14.20 18.13 3.12
N TRP A 549 -15.37 18.62 2.69
CA TRP A 549 -15.76 18.65 1.29
C TRP A 549 -16.16 20.08 0.89
N GLU A 550 -15.48 20.64 -0.10
CA GLU A 550 -15.96 21.87 -0.72
C GLU A 550 -17.39 21.67 -1.23
N GLY A 551 -18.28 22.61 -0.92
CA GLY A 551 -19.69 22.55 -1.30
C GLY A 551 -20.59 21.69 -0.40
N ALA A 552 -20.05 21.02 0.64
CA ALA A 552 -20.91 20.49 1.69
C ALA A 552 -21.70 21.64 2.36
N VAL A 553 -22.95 21.38 2.71
CA VAL A 553 -23.85 22.38 3.32
C VAL A 553 -24.59 21.77 4.50
N GLY A 554 -24.66 22.51 5.60
CA GLY A 554 -25.34 22.09 6.82
C GLY A 554 -25.23 23.16 7.89
N SER A 555 -26.07 23.08 8.92
CA SER A 555 -25.76 23.76 10.18
C SER A 555 -24.67 22.98 10.92
N SER A 556 -23.91 23.66 11.77
CA SER A 556 -23.00 23.03 12.73
C SER A 556 -23.34 23.57 14.13
N GLU A 557 -23.58 22.67 15.08
CA GLU A 557 -23.81 23.07 16.49
C GLU A 557 -22.48 23.27 17.25
N ASP A 558 -21.46 22.48 16.91
CA ASP A 558 -20.15 22.46 17.56
C ASP A 558 -19.09 23.30 16.84
N SER A 559 -19.40 23.85 15.66
CA SER A 559 -18.46 24.53 14.76
C SER A 559 -17.30 23.65 14.29
N VAL A 560 -17.50 22.33 14.26
CA VAL A 560 -16.53 21.34 13.79
C VAL A 560 -17.15 20.44 12.72
N THR A 561 -18.33 19.88 13.01
CA THR A 561 -19.03 18.93 12.13
C THR A 561 -20.34 19.53 11.63
N LEU A 562 -20.74 19.17 10.41
CA LEU A 562 -22.04 19.54 9.86
C LEU A 562 -23.08 18.49 10.26
N GLU A 563 -24.28 18.94 10.65
CA GLU A 563 -25.41 18.08 11.02
C GLU A 563 -25.96 17.23 9.86
N ARG A 564 -25.63 17.62 8.62
CA ARG A 564 -26.09 16.94 7.40
C ARG A 564 -24.96 16.10 6.83
N SER A 565 -25.22 14.79 6.68
CA SER A 565 -24.34 13.88 5.94
C SER A 565 -24.11 14.35 4.50
N TYR A 566 -22.92 14.06 3.97
CA TYR A 566 -22.55 14.39 2.60
C TYR A 566 -22.28 13.10 1.79
N THR A 567 -22.82 13.02 0.58
CA THR A 567 -22.66 11.84 -0.30
C THR A 567 -21.97 12.26 -1.60
N PRO A 568 -20.62 12.19 -1.74
CA PRO A 568 -19.92 12.64 -2.94
C PRO A 568 -20.30 11.89 -4.23
N THR A 569 -20.96 10.74 -4.11
CA THR A 569 -21.49 9.95 -5.22
C THR A 569 -22.94 10.29 -5.59
N ASP A 570 -23.67 11.05 -4.76
CA ASP A 570 -25.02 11.49 -5.10
C ASP A 570 -24.97 12.62 -6.15
N PRO A 571 -25.79 12.57 -7.22
CA PRO A 571 -25.74 13.56 -8.29
C PRO A 571 -26.00 15.01 -7.84
N VAL A 572 -26.75 15.22 -6.75
CA VAL A 572 -27.00 16.56 -6.20
C VAL A 572 -25.81 17.01 -5.37
N ASP A 573 -25.38 16.19 -4.40
CA ASP A 573 -24.26 16.54 -3.51
C ASP A 573 -22.98 16.79 -4.29
N ARG A 574 -22.66 15.92 -5.25
CA ARG A 574 -21.51 16.08 -6.16
C ARG A 574 -21.55 17.36 -7.01
N SER A 575 -22.72 17.98 -7.15
CA SER A 575 -22.85 19.22 -7.94
C SER A 575 -22.74 20.47 -7.06
N LEU A 576 -22.77 20.36 -5.73
CA LEU A 576 -22.90 21.52 -4.84
C LEU A 576 -21.72 22.49 -4.93
N HIS A 577 -20.50 22.00 -5.14
CA HIS A 577 -19.30 22.83 -5.30
C HIS A 577 -19.20 23.50 -6.68
N ARG A 578 -20.01 23.08 -7.65
CA ARG A 578 -19.95 23.55 -9.05
C ARG A 578 -21.00 24.59 -9.42
N VAL A 579 -22.07 24.73 -8.62
CA VAL A 579 -23.21 25.59 -8.98
C VAL A 579 -23.71 26.43 -7.80
N ASP A 580 -23.66 27.74 -8.00
CA ASP A 580 -24.32 28.72 -7.14
C ASP A 580 -25.86 28.59 -7.25
N GLY A 581 -26.53 28.02 -6.23
CA GLY A 581 -28.01 28.02 -6.13
C GLY A 581 -28.69 26.74 -5.65
N THR A 582 -27.93 25.67 -5.41
CA THR A 582 -28.45 24.36 -4.97
C THR A 582 -28.92 24.23 -3.50
N PRO A 583 -28.65 25.16 -2.54
CA PRO A 583 -29.14 25.02 -1.16
C PRO A 583 -30.67 24.94 -1.02
N THR A 584 -31.42 25.44 -2.02
CA THR A 584 -32.89 25.39 -2.01
C THR A 584 -33.42 23.99 -2.40
N LEU A 585 -32.66 23.23 -3.20
CA LEU A 585 -33.05 21.89 -3.66
C LEU A 585 -32.67 20.81 -2.63
N THR A 586 -31.57 21.00 -1.90
CA THR A 586 -31.10 20.08 -0.85
C THR A 586 -31.97 20.07 0.41
N ARG A 587 -32.76 21.13 0.65
CA ARG A 587 -33.68 21.25 1.81
C ARG A 587 -35.11 20.71 1.56
N ALA A 588 -35.34 19.95 0.50
CA ALA A 588 -36.67 19.47 0.13
C ALA A 588 -37.09 18.20 0.92
N PRO A 589 -38.19 18.19 1.69
CA PRO A 589 -38.57 17.07 2.58
C PRO A 589 -38.81 15.71 1.90
N VAL A 590 -39.06 15.72 0.58
CA VAL A 590 -39.27 14.49 -0.20
C VAL A 590 -37.96 13.72 -0.40
N ARG A 591 -36.80 14.36 -0.18
CA ARG A 591 -35.47 13.74 -0.31
C ARG A 591 -35.05 12.99 0.95
N ASP A 592 -35.28 13.53 2.14
CA ASP A 592 -35.00 12.83 3.41
C ASP A 592 -35.74 11.48 3.46
N ALA A 593 -36.96 11.44 2.91
CA ALA A 593 -37.74 10.21 2.79
C ALA A 593 -37.16 9.19 1.79
N ILE A 594 -36.50 9.63 0.71
CA ILE A 594 -35.87 8.75 -0.29
C ILE A 594 -34.50 8.29 0.18
N ALA A 595 -33.68 9.17 0.77
CA ALA A 595 -32.39 8.84 1.36
C ALA A 595 -32.56 7.84 2.54
N GLY A 596 -33.56 8.06 3.41
CA GLY A 596 -33.90 7.11 4.46
C GLY A 596 -34.40 5.75 3.94
N LEU A 597 -35.02 5.70 2.75
CA LEU A 597 -35.45 4.45 2.10
C LEU A 597 -34.29 3.73 1.39
N GLN A 598 -33.34 4.45 0.80
CA GLN A 598 -32.13 3.88 0.20
C GLN A 598 -31.16 3.35 1.26
N GLY A 599 -31.09 4.02 2.42
CA GLY A 599 -30.30 3.57 3.57
C GLY A 599 -30.84 2.31 4.27
N THR A 600 -32.11 1.94 4.08
CA THR A 600 -32.77 0.85 4.83
C THR A 600 -33.02 -0.43 4.00
N VAL A 601 -32.82 -0.39 2.68
CA VAL A 601 -33.06 -1.55 1.80
C VAL A 601 -31.74 -2.04 1.19
N PRO A 602 -31.23 -3.23 1.58
CA PRO A 602 -29.94 -3.76 1.15
C PRO A 602 -29.70 -3.76 -0.37
N GLY A 603 -30.73 -4.10 -1.16
CA GLY A 603 -30.64 -4.11 -2.64
C GLY A 603 -30.78 -2.75 -3.35
N MET A 604 -30.96 -1.65 -2.59
CA MET A 604 -31.01 -0.27 -3.14
C MET A 604 -29.79 0.58 -2.72
N ARG A 605 -28.88 0.03 -1.92
CA ARG A 605 -27.57 0.60 -1.59
C ARG A 605 -26.61 0.31 -2.76
N GLY A 606 -26.75 1.03 -3.87
CA GLY A 606 -25.75 0.99 -4.95
C GLY A 606 -24.40 1.51 -4.45
N GLY A 607 -23.31 1.22 -5.18
CA GLY A 607 -21.97 1.71 -4.86
C GLY A 607 -21.96 3.21 -4.58
N SER A 608 -21.89 3.54 -3.29
CA SER A 608 -22.07 4.89 -2.77
C SER A 608 -21.11 5.11 -1.63
N ILE A 609 -20.64 6.35 -1.51
CA ILE A 609 -19.83 6.82 -0.40
C ILE A 609 -20.69 7.79 0.39
N VAL A 610 -20.79 7.60 1.70
CA VAL A 610 -21.51 8.50 2.61
C VAL A 610 -20.56 8.92 3.72
N ASP A 611 -20.39 10.23 3.88
CA ASP A 611 -19.77 10.83 5.05
C ASP A 611 -20.88 11.25 6.01
N GLN A 612 -20.93 10.60 7.18
CA GLN A 612 -21.98 10.88 8.17
C GLN A 612 -21.67 12.10 9.03
N HIS A 613 -20.40 12.52 9.09
CA HIS A 613 -19.91 13.58 9.98
C HIS A 613 -18.98 14.54 9.24
N PRO A 614 -19.42 15.13 8.11
CA PRO A 614 -18.54 15.98 7.29
C PRO A 614 -18.10 17.20 8.10
N LEU A 615 -16.81 17.54 7.96
CA LEU A 615 -16.20 18.67 8.65
C LEU A 615 -16.62 19.98 8.01
N CYS A 616 -16.85 21.02 8.81
CA CYS A 616 -17.20 22.34 8.28
C CYS A 616 -16.00 23.21 7.88
N GLU A 617 -14.79 22.85 8.34
CA GLU A 617 -13.52 23.50 7.96
C GLU A 617 -12.45 22.46 7.62
N PRO A 618 -11.50 22.77 6.72
CA PRO A 618 -10.35 21.93 6.46
C PRO A 618 -9.47 21.79 7.71
N PRO A 619 -9.10 20.56 8.13
CA PRO A 619 -8.26 20.38 9.31
C PRO A 619 -6.76 20.64 9.11
N GLN A 620 -6.25 20.80 7.88
CA GLN A 620 -4.82 20.97 7.57
C GLN A 620 -4.49 22.32 6.88
N PRO A 621 -4.52 23.46 7.59
CA PRO A 621 -4.23 24.75 6.98
C PRO A 621 -2.80 24.84 6.39
N GLU A 622 -1.81 24.21 7.02
CA GLU A 622 -0.42 24.21 6.55
C GLU A 622 -0.23 23.45 5.23
N LEU A 623 -0.92 22.32 5.05
CA LEU A 623 -0.86 21.54 3.82
C LEU A 623 -1.64 22.24 2.69
N LEU A 624 -2.71 22.97 3.02
CA LEU A 624 -3.41 23.82 2.06
C LEU A 624 -2.51 24.94 1.54
N GLU A 625 -1.80 25.63 2.43
CA GLU A 625 -0.83 26.65 2.02
C GLU A 625 0.27 26.06 1.12
N ALA A 626 0.78 24.86 1.45
CA ALA A 626 1.74 24.13 0.63
C ALA A 626 1.15 23.75 -0.76
N ALA A 627 -0.14 23.44 -0.83
CA ALA A 627 -0.87 23.21 -2.07
C ALA A 627 -1.16 24.50 -2.86
N GLY A 628 -0.87 25.68 -2.30
CA GLY A 628 -1.16 26.98 -2.94
C GLY A 628 -2.59 27.47 -2.72
N VAL A 629 -3.31 26.88 -1.76
CA VAL A 629 -4.68 27.21 -1.38
C VAL A 629 -4.68 28.08 -0.13
N ASP A 630 -5.48 29.15 -0.16
CA ASP A 630 -5.68 30.08 0.96
C ASP A 630 -6.72 29.50 1.95
N PRO A 631 -6.31 29.03 3.15
CA PRO A 631 -7.22 28.35 4.08
C PRO A 631 -8.31 29.29 4.63
N ASP A 632 -8.07 30.59 4.70
CA ASP A 632 -9.02 31.58 5.22
C ASP A 632 -10.30 31.69 4.37
N ARG A 633 -10.29 31.13 3.16
CA ARG A 633 -11.48 31.06 2.28
C ARG A 633 -12.48 29.99 2.70
N TYR A 634 -12.06 29.02 3.50
CA TYR A 634 -12.77 27.79 3.76
C TYR A 634 -13.11 27.65 5.25
N THR A 635 -13.87 28.61 5.77
CA THR A 635 -14.32 28.63 7.17
C THR A 635 -15.74 28.11 7.32
N CYS A 636 -16.10 27.65 8.53
CA CYS A 636 -17.41 27.13 8.91
C CYS A 636 -18.48 28.22 8.72
N GLU A 637 -18.10 29.49 9.00
CA GLU A 637 -18.95 30.66 8.76
C GLU A 637 -19.23 30.91 7.27
N ALA A 638 -18.33 30.48 6.38
CA ALA A 638 -18.52 30.61 4.93
C ALA A 638 -19.44 29.51 4.35
N GLN A 639 -19.59 28.37 5.05
CA GLN A 639 -20.41 27.22 4.61
C GLN A 639 -21.83 27.17 5.21
N THR A 640 -22.11 27.95 6.26
CA THR A 640 -23.41 28.05 6.95
C THR A 640 -24.33 29.12 6.34
#